data_AF-A0A7S1B1G2-F1
#
_entry.id   AF-A0A7S1B1G2-F1
#
_cell.length_a   1.000
_cell.length_b   1.000
_cell.length_c   1.000
_cell.angle_alpha   90.00
_cell.angle_beta   90.00
_cell.angle_gamma   90.00
#
_symmetry.space_group_name_H-M   'P 1'
#
loop_
_entity.id
_entity.type
_entity.pdbx_description
1 polymer ?
#
loop_
_entity_poly.entity_id
_entity_poly.type
_entity_poly.pdbx_seq_one_letter_code
_entity_poly.pdbx_strand_id
1 'polypeptide(L)'
;MVLVGNLTTADALDALGVSAMDWSRQGHGIASALGDPDDGLNGDLQYVMDGLTQAISLITDVQVFIAKQGIANVSSEGLAELPHEEASISSFIQMADCTRGGCEENEVHSLLQTLGRVRSISVSVDVEPNHVDRFLDLMEPIFQKVQEWDDALGDDVWRGIDELFRTVDHVLGIFDKITSMNPPSANDDVMVHHTFNIFDVSGTGSVSAHDFSAVLKKYKITSLSGKTNLVRKYDDDGDGNLSRVEFQRFVQDPDIPDVMVVVLRSYAKSLSQVAGVVKGAKMRGDLADAVASYLELVCGKNKTKVDWVSQALTNGSLPMNFTADVLAQLALDGQRVGKRVVLAMARLGRASLESAVDLVTNEEFWYAEGFPEELQSEAVKRLNKWLAAADVLEISKTKTLTRVYGRRAREQGTEDPEAARLVNSGVRAQSESLRFAGWLASNASRTSQQLLQDCFQFSQTSSNEQNSVADRVNSMVKRMTNFLRMLRPFVSPNGLEIVAGLRNFSTQQGVPSVEPLVHETALATAPDMLLGINRFLSTLQQVLPLVVDDLRIARTVVTSVASELDDIFGTFSVAALPVFPQLASNYRILWMIYFCCVSVFCPLAVVFACWLAGFQDNDGTDDRAESTVPSTEGSHATTIFHRRWSLANAFESTNIFWTAVMLGQVVVVGLFAVSVLLSLLGGSKALITKGCTEIHILSDETVCSESFATVVGWLPFLNHRLISCENLLTCRLVSGYLNRSAILTILGSGFAAILSFQLIIESGVKHERAVWLRSMTNKGNDNQED
;
A
#
# COMPACT_ATOMS: atom_id res chain seq x y z
N MET A 1 -3.52 -38.98 22.42
CA MET A 1 -2.51 -38.37 21.52
C MET A 1 -3.16 -37.58 20.40
N VAL A 2 -3.98 -38.21 19.55
CA VAL A 2 -4.63 -37.53 18.40
C VAL A 2 -5.53 -36.36 18.82
N LEU A 3 -6.33 -36.50 19.88
CA LEU A 3 -7.14 -35.39 20.41
C LEU A 3 -6.24 -34.22 20.85
N VAL A 4 -5.21 -34.49 21.66
CA VAL A 4 -4.26 -33.47 22.11
C VAL A 4 -3.59 -32.79 20.92
N GLY A 5 -3.14 -33.55 19.91
CA GLY A 5 -2.55 -32.99 18.69
C GLY A 5 -3.49 -32.03 17.97
N ASN A 6 -4.76 -32.40 17.79
CA ASN A 6 -5.76 -31.54 17.15
C ASN A 6 -6.13 -30.32 18.00
N LEU A 7 -6.25 -30.46 19.33
CA LEU A 7 -6.45 -29.31 20.22
C LEU A 7 -5.28 -28.34 20.15
N THR A 8 -4.04 -28.83 20.06
CA THR A 8 -2.86 -27.98 19.83
C THR A 8 -2.88 -27.29 18.46
N THR A 9 -3.51 -27.87 17.43
CA THR A 9 -3.78 -27.13 16.17
C THR A 9 -4.77 -25.99 16.39
N ALA A 10 -5.82 -26.21 17.17
CA ALA A 10 -6.78 -25.14 17.50
C ALA A 10 -6.11 -24.00 18.27
N ASP A 11 -5.28 -24.32 19.26
CA ASP A 11 -4.51 -23.31 20.00
C ASP A 11 -3.51 -22.57 19.09
N ALA A 12 -2.95 -23.24 18.08
CA ALA A 12 -2.10 -22.60 17.07
C ALA A 12 -2.87 -21.58 16.21
N LEU A 13 -4.11 -21.90 15.82
CA LEU A 13 -4.99 -21.01 15.06
C LEU A 13 -5.37 -19.76 15.88
N ASP A 14 -5.56 -19.92 17.19
CA ASP A 14 -5.85 -18.81 18.10
C ASP A 14 -4.62 -17.90 18.28
N ALA A 15 -3.44 -18.49 18.49
CA ALA A 15 -2.17 -17.74 18.56
C ALA A 15 -1.84 -16.99 17.26
N LEU A 16 -2.20 -17.57 16.11
CA LEU A 16 -2.11 -16.91 14.81
C LEU A 16 -3.00 -15.67 14.74
N GLY A 17 -4.18 -15.68 15.36
CA GLY A 17 -5.05 -14.52 15.47
C GLY A 17 -4.43 -13.36 16.26
N VAL A 18 -3.68 -13.65 17.32
CA VAL A 18 -2.91 -12.63 18.07
C VAL A 18 -1.77 -12.06 17.22
N SER A 19 -1.00 -12.93 16.56
CA SER A 19 0.07 -12.50 15.65
C SER A 19 -0.46 -11.63 14.50
N ALA A 20 -1.59 -12.02 13.93
CA ALA A 20 -2.32 -11.27 12.91
C ALA A 20 -2.72 -9.86 13.42
N MET A 21 -3.17 -9.74 14.67
CA MET A 21 -3.54 -8.46 15.27
C MET A 21 -2.33 -7.52 15.39
N ASP A 22 -1.18 -8.05 15.81
CA ASP A 22 0.03 -7.25 15.95
C ASP A 22 0.62 -6.84 14.59
N TRP A 23 0.60 -7.73 13.58
CA TRP A 23 0.92 -7.38 12.19
C TRP A 23 0.02 -6.27 11.64
N SER A 24 -1.28 -6.34 11.93
CA SER A 24 -2.22 -5.28 11.55
C SER A 24 -1.86 -3.94 12.17
N ARG A 25 -1.51 -3.93 13.47
CA ARG A 25 -1.14 -2.71 14.16
C ARG A 25 0.18 -2.13 13.68
N GLN A 26 1.19 -2.96 13.40
CA GLN A 26 2.43 -2.49 12.75
C GLN A 26 2.14 -1.91 11.37
N GLY A 27 1.29 -2.57 10.59
CA GLY A 27 0.85 -2.11 9.28
C GLY A 27 0.22 -0.71 9.31
N HIS A 28 -0.72 -0.47 10.23
CA HIS A 28 -1.30 0.86 10.45
C HIS A 28 -0.27 1.89 10.95
N GLY A 29 0.68 1.46 11.81
CA GLY A 29 1.78 2.31 12.26
C GLY A 29 2.64 2.81 11.10
N ILE A 30 3.00 1.91 10.18
CA ILE A 30 3.75 2.22 8.95
C ILE A 30 2.92 3.10 8.03
N ALA A 31 1.65 2.76 7.79
CA ALA A 31 0.75 3.55 6.97
C ALA A 31 0.66 5.00 7.45
N SER A 32 0.49 5.19 8.77
CA SER A 32 0.43 6.53 9.34
C SER A 32 1.77 7.25 9.25
N ALA A 33 2.90 6.62 9.56
CA ALA A 33 4.20 7.30 9.46
C ALA A 33 4.55 7.73 8.02
N LEU A 34 4.07 7.00 7.01
CA LEU A 34 4.20 7.40 5.61
C LEU A 34 3.23 8.52 5.23
N GLY A 35 1.95 8.36 5.55
CA GLY A 35 0.88 9.20 4.99
C GLY A 35 0.48 10.42 5.81
N ASP A 36 0.90 10.52 7.07
CA ASP A 36 0.51 11.62 7.96
C ASP A 36 0.96 12.96 7.35
N PRO A 37 0.02 13.88 7.05
CA PRO A 37 0.34 15.14 6.38
C PRO A 37 1.01 16.15 7.30
N ASP A 38 0.97 15.96 8.62
CA ASP A 38 1.51 16.92 9.58
C ASP A 38 2.81 16.39 10.21
N ASP A 39 2.88 15.10 10.59
CA ASP A 39 4.04 14.49 11.28
C ASP A 39 4.63 13.26 10.55
N GLY A 40 4.32 13.04 9.27
CA GLY A 40 4.77 11.88 8.49
C GLY A 40 5.67 12.23 7.31
N LEU A 41 6.20 11.20 6.62
CA LEU A 41 7.04 11.36 5.42
C LEU A 41 6.37 12.23 4.36
N ASN A 42 5.05 12.10 4.19
CA ASN A 42 4.26 12.93 3.28
C ASN A 42 4.30 14.43 3.63
N GLY A 43 4.19 14.78 4.92
CA GLY A 43 4.31 16.16 5.39
C GLY A 43 5.73 16.71 5.21
N ASP A 44 6.71 15.89 5.51
CA ASP A 44 8.14 16.15 5.34
C ASP A 44 8.51 16.43 3.87
N LEU A 45 8.00 15.61 2.93
CA LEU A 45 8.13 15.81 1.48
C LEU A 45 7.44 17.09 1.02
N GLN A 46 6.26 17.40 1.57
CA GLN A 46 5.53 18.63 1.26
C GLN A 46 6.33 19.86 1.70
N TYR A 47 6.90 19.84 2.91
CA TYR A 47 7.70 20.94 3.43
C TYR A 47 8.89 21.26 2.53
N VAL A 48 9.64 20.24 2.12
CA VAL A 48 10.78 20.40 1.20
C VAL A 48 10.32 20.91 -0.16
N MET A 49 9.27 20.31 -0.73
CA MET A 49 8.72 20.71 -2.04
C MET A 49 8.25 22.17 -2.04
N ASP A 50 7.53 22.62 -1.02
CA ASP A 50 7.04 24.00 -0.88
C ASP A 50 8.20 24.99 -0.79
N GLY A 51 9.25 24.61 -0.07
CA GLY A 51 10.45 25.42 0.07
C GLY A 51 11.26 25.53 -1.23
N LEU A 52 11.46 24.41 -1.93
CA LEU A 52 12.14 24.40 -3.23
C LEU A 52 11.36 25.19 -4.29
N THR A 53 10.04 25.13 -4.26
CA THR A 53 9.17 25.91 -5.17
C THR A 53 9.31 27.41 -4.92
N GLN A 54 9.30 27.84 -3.65
CA GLN A 54 9.54 29.24 -3.27
C GLN A 54 10.97 29.70 -3.62
N ALA A 55 11.94 28.79 -3.60
CA ALA A 55 13.30 29.09 -3.99
C ALA A 55 13.43 29.41 -5.49
N ILE A 56 12.66 28.76 -6.36
CA ILE A 56 12.67 29.04 -7.81
C ILE A 56 12.28 30.50 -8.09
N SER A 57 11.24 31.03 -7.43
CA SER A 57 10.85 32.44 -7.59
C SER A 57 11.93 33.40 -7.08
N LEU A 58 12.54 33.08 -5.93
CA LEU A 58 13.59 33.93 -5.33
C LEU A 58 14.88 33.93 -6.15
N ILE A 59 15.26 32.81 -6.77
CA ILE A 59 16.43 32.74 -7.65
C ILE A 59 16.26 33.67 -8.85
N THR A 60 15.07 33.70 -9.42
CA THR A 60 14.74 34.57 -10.56
C THR A 60 14.88 36.05 -10.17
N ASP A 61 14.39 36.43 -8.98
CA ASP A 61 14.52 37.79 -8.45
C ASP A 61 15.98 38.18 -8.21
N VAL A 62 16.78 37.27 -7.63
CA VAL A 62 18.22 37.49 -7.38
C VAL A 62 19.00 37.61 -8.70
N GLN A 63 18.68 36.80 -9.71
CA GLN A 63 19.31 36.90 -11.04
C GLN A 63 18.95 38.19 -11.77
N VAL A 64 17.70 38.64 -11.71
CA VAL A 64 17.27 39.92 -12.27
C VAL A 64 17.98 41.08 -11.57
N PHE A 65 18.19 40.98 -10.26
CA PHE A 65 18.97 41.94 -9.50
C PHE A 65 20.44 41.97 -9.97
N ILE A 66 21.10 40.80 -10.08
CA ILE A 66 22.48 40.69 -10.59
C ILE A 66 22.59 41.26 -12.02
N ALA A 67 21.60 41.00 -12.88
CA ALA A 67 21.57 41.51 -14.24
C ALA A 67 21.44 43.05 -14.29
N LYS A 68 20.64 43.65 -13.40
CA LYS A 68 20.49 45.12 -13.27
C LYS A 68 21.78 45.81 -12.81
N GLN A 69 22.69 45.10 -12.16
CA GLN A 69 24.00 45.62 -11.73
C GLN A 69 25.05 45.66 -12.86
N GLY A 70 24.67 45.32 -14.11
CA GLY A 70 25.53 45.50 -15.29
C GLY A 70 26.54 44.36 -15.55
N ILE A 71 26.48 43.28 -14.78
CA ILE A 71 27.40 42.12 -14.89
C ILE A 71 27.00 41.17 -16.05
N ALA A 72 25.81 41.35 -16.63
CA ALA A 72 25.24 40.48 -17.67
C ALA A 72 26.01 40.44 -19.01
N ASN A 73 26.94 41.37 -19.27
CA ASN A 73 27.69 41.42 -20.54
C ASN A 73 29.05 40.71 -20.52
N VAL A 74 29.43 40.02 -19.43
CA VAL A 74 30.65 39.24 -19.40
C VAL A 74 30.34 37.81 -19.85
N SER A 75 30.17 37.62 -21.16
CA SER A 75 30.23 36.27 -21.74
C SER A 75 31.65 35.72 -21.54
N SER A 76 31.77 34.40 -21.38
CA SER A 76 33.06 33.71 -21.27
C SER A 76 34.02 33.97 -22.44
N GLU A 77 33.52 34.49 -23.57
CA GLU A 77 34.31 34.83 -24.74
C GLU A 77 35.00 36.20 -24.62
N GLY A 78 34.44 37.16 -23.88
CA GLY A 78 35.03 38.50 -23.71
C GLY A 78 36.24 38.55 -22.76
N LEU A 79 36.40 37.56 -21.89
CA LEU A 79 37.54 37.44 -20.97
C LEU A 79 38.78 36.79 -21.62
N ALA A 80 38.63 36.13 -22.76
CA ALA A 80 39.74 35.52 -23.50
C ALA A 80 40.56 36.55 -24.32
N GLU A 81 40.05 37.77 -24.49
CA GLU A 81 40.72 38.85 -25.22
C GLU A 81 41.43 39.88 -24.32
N LEU A 82 41.36 39.74 -22.99
CA LEU A 82 42.14 40.60 -22.10
C LEU A 82 43.60 40.10 -22.05
N PRO A 83 44.58 40.94 -22.41
CA PRO A 83 45.98 40.52 -22.42
C PRO A 83 46.42 40.14 -21.01
N HIS A 84 46.94 38.93 -20.90
CA HIS A 84 47.47 38.28 -19.70
C HIS A 84 48.12 39.23 -18.68
N GLU A 85 47.58 39.21 -17.45
CA GLU A 85 48.19 39.22 -16.10
C GLU A 85 49.51 39.94 -15.74
N GLU A 86 50.27 40.55 -16.64
CA GLU A 86 51.50 41.30 -16.30
C GLU A 86 51.39 42.82 -16.56
N ALA A 87 50.41 43.26 -17.35
CA ALA A 87 50.29 44.65 -17.79
C ALA A 87 49.80 45.60 -16.68
N SER A 88 49.00 45.13 -15.71
CA SER A 88 48.40 45.96 -14.66
C SER A 88 49.43 46.37 -13.59
N ILE A 89 50.27 45.44 -13.13
CA ILE A 89 51.29 45.73 -12.10
C ILE A 89 52.40 46.61 -12.68
N SER A 90 52.83 46.36 -13.93
CA SER A 90 53.85 47.17 -14.61
C SER A 90 53.43 48.64 -14.78
N SER A 91 52.15 48.89 -15.08
CA SER A 91 51.62 50.25 -15.26
C SER A 91 51.42 50.99 -13.93
N PHE A 92 51.16 50.30 -12.82
CA PHE A 92 51.18 50.89 -11.47
C PHE A 92 52.59 51.24 -10.98
N ILE A 93 53.59 50.39 -11.27
CA ILE A 93 55.01 50.68 -10.97
C ILE A 93 55.49 51.91 -11.78
N GLN A 94 55.13 52.00 -13.06
CA GLN A 94 55.42 53.16 -13.91
C GLN A 94 54.82 54.47 -13.37
N MET A 95 53.63 54.43 -12.75
CA MET A 95 53.01 55.62 -12.18
C MET A 95 53.67 56.06 -10.86
N ALA A 96 54.13 55.11 -10.05
CA ALA A 96 54.91 55.36 -8.84
C ALA A 96 56.30 55.95 -9.15
N ASP A 97 56.90 55.57 -10.29
CA ASP A 97 58.12 56.18 -10.80
C ASP A 97 57.87 57.57 -11.42
N CYS A 98 56.75 57.77 -12.14
CA CYS A 98 56.35 59.08 -12.68
C CYS A 98 56.04 60.14 -11.61
N THR A 99 55.58 59.72 -10.43
CA THR A 99 55.34 60.64 -9.30
C THR A 99 56.62 61.00 -8.55
N ARG A 100 57.72 60.25 -8.75
CA ARG A 100 59.04 60.55 -8.18
C ARG A 100 60.01 61.24 -9.13
N GLY A 101 59.85 61.08 -10.44
CA GLY A 101 60.59 61.82 -11.47
C GLY A 101 59.64 62.26 -12.57
N GLY A 102 59.30 63.55 -12.60
CA GLY A 102 58.20 64.09 -13.42
C GLY A 102 58.17 63.60 -14.87
N CYS A 103 57.01 63.06 -15.27
CA CYS A 103 56.72 62.57 -16.62
C CYS A 103 56.10 63.64 -17.52
N GLU A 104 56.17 63.43 -18.84
CA GLU A 104 55.53 64.30 -19.84
C GLU A 104 54.00 64.06 -19.88
N GLU A 105 53.25 65.13 -20.17
CA GLU A 105 51.78 65.23 -20.05
C GLU A 105 51.01 64.17 -20.89
N ASN A 106 51.62 63.65 -21.95
CA ASN A 106 51.01 62.69 -22.86
C ASN A 106 51.00 61.24 -22.32
N GLU A 107 51.97 60.85 -21.49
CA GLU A 107 52.02 59.50 -20.89
C GLU A 107 50.96 59.36 -19.78
N VAL A 108 50.76 60.42 -18.99
CA VAL A 108 49.73 60.51 -17.95
C VAL A 108 48.33 60.37 -18.53
N HIS A 109 48.09 60.91 -19.73
CA HIS A 109 46.78 60.83 -20.38
C HIS A 109 46.45 59.42 -20.89
N SER A 110 47.44 58.67 -21.38
CA SER A 110 47.27 57.27 -21.78
C SER A 110 47.00 56.35 -20.58
N LEU A 111 47.71 56.56 -19.46
CA LEU A 111 47.51 55.83 -18.20
C LEU A 111 46.15 56.14 -17.57
N LEU A 112 45.71 57.41 -17.62
CA LEU A 112 44.37 57.83 -17.17
C LEU A 112 43.25 57.28 -18.05
N GLN A 113 43.46 57.03 -19.34
CA GLN A 113 42.47 56.36 -20.19
C GLN A 113 42.33 54.88 -19.86
N THR A 114 43.44 54.19 -19.61
CA THR A 114 43.44 52.78 -19.19
C THR A 114 42.82 52.62 -17.79
N LEU A 115 43.14 53.51 -16.86
CA LEU A 115 42.50 53.56 -15.54
C LEU A 115 41.08 54.10 -15.59
N GLY A 116 40.73 54.97 -16.53
CA GLY A 116 39.37 55.47 -16.74
C GLY A 116 38.41 54.36 -17.19
N ARG A 117 38.91 53.39 -17.96
CA ARG A 117 38.18 52.14 -18.25
C ARG A 117 37.99 51.28 -17.00
N VAL A 118 38.99 51.18 -16.12
CA VAL A 118 38.88 50.44 -14.86
C VAL A 118 37.96 51.15 -13.84
N ARG A 119 38.00 52.49 -13.79
CA ARG A 119 37.20 53.32 -12.87
C ARG A 119 35.71 53.37 -13.27
N SER A 120 35.38 53.03 -14.51
CA SER A 120 33.98 52.84 -14.93
C SER A 120 33.33 51.56 -14.41
N ILE A 121 34.10 50.69 -13.76
CA ILE A 121 33.64 49.51 -13.01
C ILE A 121 33.70 49.82 -11.51
N SER A 122 33.24 51.00 -11.10
CA SER A 122 32.84 51.22 -9.71
C SER A 122 31.33 51.02 -9.63
N VAL A 123 30.89 49.77 -9.74
CA VAL A 123 29.51 49.40 -9.39
C VAL A 123 29.44 49.56 -7.87
N SER A 124 28.79 50.62 -7.41
CA SER A 124 28.30 50.66 -6.03
C SER A 124 27.26 49.57 -5.91
N VAL A 125 27.69 48.40 -5.48
CA VAL A 125 26.83 47.24 -5.24
C VAL A 125 26.02 47.53 -3.97
N ASP A 126 24.92 48.26 -4.11
CA ASP A 126 23.85 48.21 -3.12
C ASP A 126 23.10 46.89 -3.34
N VAL A 127 23.66 45.77 -2.85
CA VAL A 127 22.83 44.58 -2.62
C VAL A 127 21.81 45.02 -1.59
N GLU A 128 20.54 45.09 -2.00
CA GLU A 128 19.46 45.17 -1.02
C GLU A 128 19.54 43.84 -0.24
N PRO A 129 20.00 43.83 1.03
CA PRO A 129 20.43 42.60 1.73
C PRO A 129 19.33 41.53 1.81
N ASN A 130 18.10 41.98 1.63
CA ASN A 130 16.89 41.20 1.83
C ASN A 130 16.70 40.02 0.87
N HIS A 131 17.20 40.04 -0.38
CA HIS A 131 16.85 38.97 -1.34
C HIS A 131 17.73 37.72 -1.23
N VAL A 132 19.04 37.90 -1.07
CA VAL A 132 19.97 36.79 -0.85
C VAL A 132 19.78 36.20 0.54
N ASP A 133 19.61 37.02 1.58
CA ASP A 133 19.33 36.53 2.94
C ASP A 133 18.00 35.77 2.99
N ARG A 134 16.93 36.26 2.34
CA ARG A 134 15.65 35.52 2.24
C ARG A 134 15.79 34.18 1.53
N PHE A 135 16.58 34.11 0.47
CA PHE A 135 16.84 32.85 -0.24
C PHE A 135 17.60 31.87 0.66
N LEU A 136 18.65 32.32 1.35
CA LEU A 136 19.45 31.48 2.24
C LEU A 136 18.66 31.03 3.46
N ASP A 137 17.89 31.92 4.09
CA ASP A 137 17.02 31.62 5.23
C ASP A 137 15.93 30.59 4.86
N LEU A 138 15.51 30.54 3.59
CA LEU A 138 14.60 29.53 3.07
C LEU A 138 15.31 28.21 2.77
N MET A 139 16.47 28.24 2.11
CA MET A 139 17.14 27.05 1.59
C MET A 139 17.94 26.28 2.65
N GLU A 140 18.50 26.96 3.65
CA GLU A 140 19.31 26.34 4.70
C GLU A 140 18.56 25.25 5.49
N PRO A 141 17.33 25.47 6.01
CA PRO A 141 16.59 24.41 6.69
C PRO A 141 16.16 23.28 5.74
N ILE A 142 15.92 23.57 4.46
CA ILE A 142 15.60 22.55 3.45
C ILE A 142 16.81 21.67 3.20
N PHE A 143 17.99 22.26 3.01
CA PHE A 143 19.24 21.53 2.82
C PHE A 143 19.61 20.69 4.04
N GLN A 144 19.44 21.20 5.26
CA GLN A 144 19.61 20.39 6.48
C GLN A 144 18.68 19.16 6.47
N LYS A 145 17.41 19.35 6.13
CA LYS A 145 16.44 18.25 6.07
C LYS A 145 16.79 17.20 4.99
N VAL A 146 17.25 17.66 3.83
CA VAL A 146 17.69 16.76 2.75
C VAL A 146 18.96 16.00 3.14
N GLN A 147 19.88 16.65 3.87
CA GLN A 147 21.07 16.00 4.41
C GLN A 147 20.71 14.93 5.44
N GLU A 148 19.78 15.22 6.37
CA GLU A 148 19.26 14.21 7.32
C GLU A 148 18.71 12.98 6.58
N TRP A 149 18.02 13.16 5.46
CA TRP A 149 17.53 12.06 4.64
C TRP A 149 18.65 11.31 3.92
N ASP A 150 19.66 11.98 3.36
CA ASP A 150 20.80 11.33 2.69
C ASP A 150 21.60 10.47 3.70
N ASP A 151 21.80 10.98 4.92
CA ASP A 151 22.47 10.27 6.01
C ASP A 151 21.63 9.07 6.51
N ALA A 152 20.29 9.23 6.58
CA ALA A 152 19.36 8.19 7.01
C ALA A 152 19.09 7.10 5.95
N LEU A 153 19.39 7.34 4.66
CA LEU A 153 19.01 6.50 3.52
C LEU A 153 20.18 5.78 2.83
N GLY A 154 21.20 5.39 3.59
CA GLY A 154 22.30 4.57 3.09
C GLY A 154 21.85 3.24 2.45
N ASP A 155 22.72 2.62 1.65
CA ASP A 155 22.40 1.42 0.85
C ASP A 155 21.89 0.23 1.68
N ASP A 156 22.28 0.14 2.95
CA ASP A 156 21.84 -0.93 3.88
C ASP A 156 20.39 -0.75 4.32
N VAL A 157 19.91 0.48 4.41
CA VAL A 157 18.55 0.81 4.84
C VAL A 157 17.53 0.38 3.78
N TRP A 158 17.87 0.54 2.51
CA TRP A 158 17.02 0.10 1.41
C TRP A 158 16.79 -1.41 1.38
N ARG A 159 17.85 -2.18 1.65
CA ARG A 159 17.73 -3.64 1.74
C ARG A 159 16.79 -4.05 2.87
N GLY A 160 16.86 -3.37 4.02
CA GLY A 160 15.95 -3.58 5.14
C GLY A 160 14.48 -3.26 4.80
N ILE A 161 14.24 -2.16 4.09
CA ILE A 161 12.88 -1.77 3.65
C ILE A 161 12.28 -2.79 2.68
N ASP A 162 13.03 -3.19 1.64
CA ASP A 162 12.59 -4.18 0.66
C ASP A 162 12.28 -5.54 1.32
N GLU A 163 13.15 -6.00 2.23
CA GLU A 163 12.95 -7.25 2.96
C GLU A 163 11.74 -7.19 3.91
N LEU A 164 11.51 -6.06 4.59
CA LEU A 164 10.33 -5.87 5.44
C LEU A 164 9.04 -5.95 4.62
N PHE A 165 8.95 -5.24 3.49
CA PHE A 165 7.71 -5.22 2.71
C PHE A 165 7.46 -6.56 1.98
N ARG A 166 8.51 -7.28 1.58
CA ARG A 166 8.37 -8.67 1.13
C ARG A 166 7.86 -9.57 2.25
N THR A 167 8.33 -9.37 3.48
CA THR A 167 7.84 -10.09 4.65
C THR A 167 6.35 -9.81 4.88
N VAL A 168 5.92 -8.54 4.77
CA VAL A 168 4.50 -8.16 4.86
C VAL A 168 3.66 -8.89 3.79
N ASP A 169 4.09 -8.87 2.53
CA ASP A 169 3.37 -9.55 1.45
C ASP A 169 3.27 -11.08 1.72
N HIS A 170 4.33 -11.70 2.25
CA HIS A 170 4.31 -13.12 2.60
C HIS A 170 3.38 -13.43 3.77
N VAL A 171 3.39 -12.61 4.81
CA VAL A 171 2.51 -12.74 5.98
C VAL A 171 1.04 -12.64 5.56
N LEU A 172 0.71 -11.67 4.72
CA LEU A 172 -0.63 -11.54 4.15
C LEU A 172 -1.01 -12.77 3.33
N GLY A 173 -0.09 -13.33 2.54
CA GLY A 173 -0.31 -14.57 1.80
C GLY A 173 -0.55 -15.81 2.70
N ILE A 174 0.16 -15.91 3.83
CA ILE A 174 -0.10 -16.97 4.83
C ILE A 174 -1.50 -16.81 5.40
N PHE A 175 -1.88 -15.59 5.77
CA PHE A 175 -3.20 -15.34 6.35
C PHE A 175 -4.32 -15.59 5.35
N ASP A 176 -4.18 -15.14 4.10
CA ASP A 176 -5.13 -15.36 3.01
C ASP A 176 -5.38 -16.86 2.78
N LYS A 177 -4.32 -17.68 2.84
CA LYS A 177 -4.43 -19.14 2.72
C LYS A 177 -5.17 -19.79 3.88
N ILE A 178 -5.12 -19.21 5.07
CA ILE A 178 -5.82 -19.71 6.26
C ILE A 178 -7.29 -19.27 6.22
N THR A 179 -7.55 -18.00 5.91
CA THR A 179 -8.91 -17.46 5.82
C THR A 179 -9.68 -18.08 4.67
N SER A 180 -9.03 -18.43 3.55
CA SER A 180 -9.66 -19.15 2.45
C SER A 180 -10.15 -20.57 2.79
N MET A 181 -9.76 -21.12 3.95
CA MET A 181 -10.31 -22.39 4.44
C MET A 181 -11.72 -22.24 5.02
N ASN A 182 -12.14 -21.02 5.32
CA ASN A 182 -13.50 -20.71 5.73
C ASN A 182 -14.41 -20.68 4.49
N PRO A 183 -15.58 -21.34 4.50
CA PRO A 183 -16.51 -21.23 3.38
C PRO A 183 -16.89 -19.76 3.13
N PRO A 184 -16.94 -19.32 1.86
CA PRO A 184 -17.33 -17.95 1.52
C PRO A 184 -18.75 -17.65 2.01
N SER A 185 -18.98 -16.45 2.51
CA SER A 185 -20.33 -16.01 2.87
C SER A 185 -21.13 -15.72 1.60
N ALA A 186 -22.42 -16.06 1.60
CA ALA A 186 -23.32 -15.80 0.49
C ALA A 186 -23.59 -14.29 0.33
N ASN A 187 -22.66 -13.57 -0.30
CA ASN A 187 -22.73 -12.13 -0.60
C ASN A 187 -22.67 -11.83 -2.11
N ASP A 188 -22.94 -12.83 -2.94
CA ASP A 188 -22.90 -12.76 -4.40
C ASP A 188 -23.70 -11.57 -4.94
N ASP A 189 -24.92 -11.34 -4.44
CA ASP A 189 -25.79 -10.27 -4.91
C ASP A 189 -25.20 -8.87 -4.66
N VAL A 190 -24.53 -8.70 -3.52
CA VAL A 190 -23.85 -7.44 -3.12
C VAL A 190 -22.64 -7.20 -4.02
N MET A 191 -21.85 -8.25 -4.26
CA MET A 191 -20.70 -8.20 -5.17
C MET A 191 -21.11 -7.90 -6.60
N VAL A 192 -22.14 -8.57 -7.12
CA VAL A 192 -22.71 -8.32 -8.45
C VAL A 192 -23.20 -6.88 -8.55
N HIS A 193 -23.93 -6.38 -7.55
CA HIS A 193 -24.42 -5.00 -7.53
C HIS A 193 -23.28 -3.97 -7.57
N HIS A 194 -22.25 -4.14 -6.75
CA HIS A 194 -21.13 -3.21 -6.71
C HIS A 194 -20.28 -3.23 -7.98
N THR A 195 -20.10 -4.41 -8.57
CA THR A 195 -19.24 -4.60 -9.74
C THR A 195 -19.94 -4.22 -11.03
N PHE A 196 -21.24 -4.49 -11.17
CA PHE A 196 -22.02 -4.11 -12.35
C PHE A 196 -21.92 -2.62 -12.66
N ASN A 197 -22.05 -1.76 -11.63
CA ASN A 197 -21.93 -0.31 -11.77
C ASN A 197 -20.51 0.17 -12.11
N ILE A 198 -19.47 -0.65 -11.87
CA ILE A 198 -18.11 -0.34 -12.31
C ILE A 198 -17.96 -0.70 -13.78
N PHE A 199 -18.58 -1.80 -14.21
CA PHE A 199 -18.57 -2.21 -15.60
C PHE A 199 -19.41 -1.32 -16.51
N ASP A 200 -20.54 -0.78 -16.05
CA ASP A 200 -21.39 0.17 -16.79
C ASP A 200 -20.83 1.61 -16.72
N VAL A 201 -19.68 1.84 -17.36
CA VAL A 201 -19.05 3.18 -17.42
C VAL A 201 -19.95 4.19 -18.15
N SER A 202 -20.71 3.72 -19.15
CA SER A 202 -21.64 4.53 -19.93
C SER A 202 -22.88 4.96 -19.14
N GLY A 203 -23.21 4.28 -18.03
CA GLY A 203 -24.36 4.55 -17.18
C GLY A 203 -25.69 4.28 -17.89
N THR A 204 -25.70 3.29 -18.78
CA THR A 204 -26.86 2.94 -19.62
C THR A 204 -27.80 1.94 -18.93
N GLY A 205 -27.36 1.32 -17.84
CA GLY A 205 -28.05 0.21 -17.19
C GLY A 205 -27.70 -1.16 -17.80
N SER A 206 -26.73 -1.21 -18.70
CA SER A 206 -26.24 -2.42 -19.39
C SER A 206 -24.74 -2.31 -19.64
N VAL A 207 -24.01 -3.44 -19.74
CA VAL A 207 -22.57 -3.42 -19.99
C VAL A 207 -22.28 -3.73 -21.46
N SER A 208 -21.86 -2.72 -22.22
CA SER A 208 -21.47 -2.90 -23.62
C SER A 208 -20.05 -3.47 -23.76
N ALA A 209 -19.71 -4.02 -24.93
CA ALA A 209 -18.33 -4.44 -25.25
C ALA A 209 -17.31 -3.29 -25.12
N HIS A 210 -17.72 -2.05 -25.39
CA HIS A 210 -16.87 -0.88 -25.20
C HIS A 210 -16.62 -0.61 -23.71
N ASP A 211 -17.66 -0.66 -22.89
CA ASP A 211 -17.55 -0.44 -21.45
C ASP A 211 -16.67 -1.51 -20.80
N PHE A 212 -16.86 -2.77 -21.20
CA PHE A 212 -16.04 -3.90 -20.78
C PHE A 212 -14.55 -3.68 -21.08
N SER A 213 -14.21 -3.32 -22.33
CA SER A 213 -12.82 -3.03 -22.70
C SER A 213 -12.26 -1.80 -22.00
N ALA A 214 -13.09 -0.79 -21.73
CA ALA A 214 -12.66 0.42 -21.02
C ALA A 214 -12.28 0.11 -19.58
N VAL A 215 -13.03 -0.74 -18.90
CA VAL A 215 -12.81 -1.16 -17.51
C VAL A 215 -11.55 -2.01 -17.38
N LEU A 216 -11.40 -3.01 -18.25
CA LEU A 216 -10.18 -3.85 -18.27
C LEU A 216 -8.92 -3.02 -18.50
N LYS A 217 -8.98 -2.04 -19.43
CA LYS A 217 -7.88 -1.12 -19.68
C LYS A 217 -7.62 -0.19 -18.50
N LYS A 218 -8.69 0.38 -17.91
CA LYS A 218 -8.60 1.33 -16.78
C LYS A 218 -7.97 0.69 -15.55
N TYR A 219 -8.35 -0.54 -15.22
CA TYR A 219 -7.83 -1.26 -14.06
C TYR A 219 -6.66 -2.20 -14.39
N LYS A 220 -6.12 -2.13 -15.61
CA LYS A 220 -4.97 -2.93 -16.09
C LYS A 220 -5.14 -4.45 -15.87
N ILE A 221 -6.36 -4.95 -16.05
CA ILE A 221 -6.67 -6.37 -15.85
C ILE A 221 -6.21 -7.14 -17.08
N THR A 222 -5.02 -7.72 -16.98
CA THR A 222 -4.36 -8.46 -18.07
C THR A 222 -4.92 -9.87 -18.24
N SER A 223 -5.50 -10.46 -17.20
CA SER A 223 -6.08 -11.82 -17.20
C SER A 223 -7.23 -12.01 -18.20
N LEU A 224 -7.86 -10.91 -18.63
CA LEU A 224 -8.96 -10.91 -19.59
C LEU A 224 -8.62 -10.18 -20.90
N SER A 225 -7.39 -9.68 -21.02
CA SER A 225 -6.91 -8.96 -22.20
C SER A 225 -6.81 -9.93 -23.39
N GLY A 226 -7.56 -9.66 -24.46
CA GLY A 226 -7.61 -10.51 -25.66
C GLY A 226 -8.81 -11.46 -25.74
N LYS A 227 -9.62 -11.62 -24.67
CA LYS A 227 -10.89 -12.36 -24.72
C LYS A 227 -12.05 -11.43 -25.15
N THR A 228 -11.97 -10.85 -26.36
CA THR A 228 -12.90 -9.80 -26.84
C THR A 228 -14.32 -10.29 -27.10
N ASN A 229 -14.56 -11.60 -27.13
CA ASN A 229 -15.88 -12.19 -27.40
C ASN A 229 -16.64 -12.61 -26.14
N LEU A 230 -16.18 -12.23 -24.93
CA LEU A 230 -16.84 -12.60 -23.67
C LEU A 230 -18.25 -12.02 -23.56
N VAL A 231 -18.47 -10.77 -24.01
CA VAL A 231 -19.82 -10.17 -24.01
C VAL A 231 -20.77 -10.99 -24.89
N ARG A 232 -20.35 -11.35 -26.11
CA ARG A 232 -21.16 -12.20 -27.01
C ARG A 232 -21.41 -13.62 -26.49
N LYS A 233 -20.60 -14.12 -25.54
CA LYS A 233 -20.79 -15.45 -24.95
C LYS A 233 -21.99 -15.46 -23.98
N TYR A 234 -22.30 -14.32 -23.37
CA TYR A 234 -23.28 -14.19 -22.29
C TYR A 234 -24.50 -13.33 -22.63
N ASP A 235 -24.46 -12.68 -23.79
CA ASP A 235 -25.56 -11.93 -24.41
C ASP A 235 -26.58 -12.91 -25.00
N ASP A 236 -27.64 -13.22 -24.23
CA ASP A 236 -28.67 -14.20 -24.57
C ASP A 236 -29.72 -13.60 -25.51
N ASP A 237 -30.04 -12.31 -25.34
CA ASP A 237 -31.05 -11.62 -26.13
C ASP A 237 -30.50 -11.02 -27.45
N GLY A 238 -29.19 -11.01 -27.61
CA GLY A 238 -28.48 -10.59 -28.81
C GLY A 238 -28.45 -9.06 -29.00
N ASP A 239 -28.69 -8.28 -27.94
CA ASP A 239 -28.74 -6.82 -28.00
C ASP A 239 -27.34 -6.17 -28.07
N GLY A 240 -26.28 -6.97 -27.91
CA GLY A 240 -24.89 -6.55 -27.94
C GLY A 240 -24.36 -6.00 -26.62
N ASN A 241 -25.13 -6.09 -25.53
CA ASN A 241 -24.82 -5.65 -24.19
C ASN A 241 -25.10 -6.79 -23.19
N LEU A 242 -24.62 -6.63 -21.94
CA LEU A 242 -24.98 -7.53 -20.85
C LEU A 242 -25.95 -6.82 -19.91
N SER A 243 -27.16 -7.36 -19.81
CA SER A 243 -28.08 -7.04 -18.73
C SER A 243 -27.53 -7.51 -17.38
N ARG A 244 -28.13 -7.06 -16.28
CA ARG A 244 -27.70 -7.46 -14.93
C ARG A 244 -27.74 -8.98 -14.71
N VAL A 245 -28.68 -9.68 -15.34
CA VAL A 245 -28.86 -11.14 -15.21
C VAL A 245 -27.80 -11.88 -16.02
N GLU A 246 -27.51 -11.43 -17.23
CA GLU A 246 -26.45 -11.99 -18.08
C GLU A 246 -25.07 -11.75 -17.49
N PHE A 247 -24.85 -10.55 -16.93
CA PHE A 247 -23.64 -10.21 -16.20
C PHE A 247 -23.41 -11.14 -15.00
N GLN A 248 -24.46 -11.54 -14.28
CA GLN A 248 -24.35 -12.49 -13.17
C GLN A 248 -23.80 -13.85 -13.63
N ARG A 249 -24.23 -14.34 -14.80
CA ARG A 249 -23.72 -15.60 -15.37
C ARG A 249 -22.29 -15.47 -15.84
N PHE A 250 -21.93 -14.31 -16.39
CA PHE A 250 -20.56 -14.00 -16.79
C PHE A 250 -19.60 -14.06 -15.58
N VAL A 251 -19.96 -13.45 -14.45
CA VAL A 251 -19.09 -13.37 -13.27
C VAL A 251 -19.05 -14.64 -12.43
N GLN A 252 -20.01 -15.54 -12.61
CA GLN A 252 -20.04 -16.87 -11.99
C GLN A 252 -19.37 -17.94 -12.86
N ASP A 253 -18.81 -17.57 -14.03
CA ASP A 253 -18.08 -18.49 -14.90
C ASP A 253 -16.84 -19.05 -14.19
N PRO A 254 -16.75 -20.37 -13.98
CA PRO A 254 -15.56 -21.01 -13.38
C PRO A 254 -14.27 -20.76 -14.16
N ASP A 255 -14.35 -20.45 -15.47
CA ASP A 255 -13.21 -20.12 -16.32
C ASP A 255 -12.70 -18.67 -16.12
N ILE A 256 -13.42 -17.86 -15.34
CA ILE A 256 -13.13 -16.45 -15.05
C ILE A 256 -13.24 -16.18 -13.54
N PRO A 257 -12.47 -16.87 -12.69
CA PRO A 257 -12.55 -16.69 -11.26
C PRO A 257 -12.14 -15.27 -10.85
N ASP A 258 -12.79 -14.75 -9.81
CA ASP A 258 -12.45 -13.53 -9.09
C ASP A 258 -12.46 -12.21 -9.87
N VAL A 259 -13.05 -12.17 -11.08
CA VAL A 259 -13.14 -10.92 -11.85
C VAL A 259 -13.84 -9.80 -11.08
N MET A 260 -14.89 -10.14 -10.31
CA MET A 260 -15.60 -9.16 -9.47
C MET A 260 -14.68 -8.62 -8.38
N VAL A 261 -13.95 -9.50 -7.71
CA VAL A 261 -13.07 -9.17 -6.60
C VAL A 261 -11.90 -8.31 -7.08
N VAL A 262 -11.27 -8.70 -8.19
CA VAL A 262 -10.13 -7.97 -8.78
C VAL A 262 -10.54 -6.56 -9.20
N VAL A 263 -11.66 -6.42 -9.92
CA VAL A 263 -12.16 -5.11 -10.37
C VAL A 263 -12.57 -4.24 -9.20
N LEU A 264 -13.35 -4.79 -8.26
CA LEU A 264 -13.89 -4.03 -7.13
C LEU A 264 -12.79 -3.57 -6.18
N ARG A 265 -11.80 -4.43 -5.89
CA ARG A 265 -10.61 -4.05 -5.12
C ARG A 265 -9.78 -3.00 -5.84
N SER A 266 -9.60 -3.12 -7.16
CA SER A 266 -8.86 -2.11 -7.95
C SER A 266 -9.55 -0.74 -7.89
N TYR A 267 -10.88 -0.73 -7.99
CA TYR A 267 -11.68 0.49 -7.81
C TYR A 267 -11.54 1.05 -6.39
N ALA A 268 -11.67 0.21 -5.36
CA ALA A 268 -11.56 0.63 -3.96
C ALA A 268 -10.17 1.23 -3.67
N LYS A 269 -9.10 0.55 -4.11
CA LYS A 269 -7.73 1.06 -4.03
C LYS A 269 -7.58 2.42 -4.70
N SER A 270 -8.05 2.59 -5.94
CA SER A 270 -8.02 3.90 -6.60
C SER A 270 -8.79 4.97 -5.80
N LEU A 271 -9.88 4.61 -5.14
CA LEU A 271 -10.67 5.53 -4.32
C LEU A 271 -9.92 5.97 -3.08
N SER A 272 -9.23 5.05 -2.41
CA SER A 272 -8.39 5.34 -1.24
C SER A 272 -7.14 6.14 -1.61
N GLN A 273 -6.54 5.86 -2.76
CA GLN A 273 -5.41 6.65 -3.29
C GLN A 273 -5.81 8.11 -3.51
N VAL A 274 -6.92 8.34 -4.23
CA VAL A 274 -7.43 9.70 -4.44
C VAL A 274 -7.83 10.35 -3.12
N ALA A 275 -8.42 9.60 -2.18
CA ALA A 275 -8.72 10.12 -0.83
C ALA A 275 -7.47 10.63 -0.10
N GLY A 276 -6.37 9.88 -0.19
CA GLY A 276 -5.09 10.29 0.38
C GLY A 276 -4.56 11.58 -0.26
N VAL A 277 -4.58 11.66 -1.60
CA VAL A 277 -4.13 12.86 -2.33
C VAL A 277 -4.98 14.08 -1.97
N VAL A 278 -6.30 13.94 -1.95
CA VAL A 278 -7.23 15.00 -1.54
C VAL A 278 -6.97 15.46 -0.10
N LYS A 279 -6.71 14.54 0.83
CA LYS A 279 -6.40 14.86 2.23
C LYS A 279 -5.06 15.57 2.38
N GLY A 280 -4.07 15.20 1.57
CA GLY A 280 -2.72 15.76 1.61
C GLY A 280 -2.60 17.13 0.93
N ALA A 281 -3.48 17.46 -0.02
CA ALA A 281 -3.40 18.70 -0.77
C ALA A 281 -3.63 19.94 0.13
N LYS A 282 -2.63 20.84 0.19
CA LYS A 282 -2.70 22.11 0.94
C LYS A 282 -2.77 23.34 0.03
N MET A 283 -2.28 23.21 -1.20
CA MET A 283 -2.33 24.25 -2.23
C MET A 283 -3.65 24.18 -2.98
N ARG A 284 -4.20 25.34 -3.37
CA ARG A 284 -5.52 25.41 -4.02
C ARG A 284 -5.54 24.65 -5.36
N GLY A 285 -4.51 24.84 -6.18
CA GLY A 285 -4.38 24.16 -7.48
C GLY A 285 -4.26 22.64 -7.35
N ASP A 286 -3.40 22.16 -6.45
CA ASP A 286 -3.27 20.72 -6.15
C ASP A 286 -4.56 20.12 -5.61
N LEU A 287 -5.27 20.88 -4.76
CA LEU A 287 -6.55 20.42 -4.23
C LEU A 287 -7.63 20.34 -5.32
N ALA A 288 -7.67 21.31 -6.23
CA ALA A 288 -8.61 21.34 -7.33
C ALA A 288 -8.39 20.15 -8.28
N ASP A 289 -7.12 19.84 -8.58
CA ASP A 289 -6.72 18.66 -9.35
C ASP A 289 -7.11 17.35 -8.66
N ALA A 290 -6.85 17.23 -7.35
CA ALA A 290 -7.24 16.07 -6.57
C ALA A 290 -8.76 15.85 -6.54
N VAL A 291 -9.54 16.93 -6.44
CA VAL A 291 -11.02 16.87 -6.50
C VAL A 291 -11.51 16.50 -7.90
N ALA A 292 -10.88 17.01 -8.96
CA ALA A 292 -11.17 16.60 -10.33
C ALA A 292 -10.92 15.10 -10.52
N SER A 293 -9.76 14.59 -10.09
CA SER A 293 -9.41 13.16 -10.08
C SER A 293 -10.42 12.30 -9.31
N TYR A 294 -10.93 12.80 -8.17
CA TYR A 294 -12.01 12.13 -7.42
C TYR A 294 -13.30 12.04 -8.23
N LEU A 295 -13.72 13.15 -8.84
CA LEU A 295 -14.90 13.18 -9.68
C LEU A 295 -14.76 12.23 -10.87
N GLU A 296 -13.58 12.13 -11.49
CA GLU A 296 -13.35 11.19 -12.59
C GLU A 296 -13.51 9.72 -12.18
N LEU A 297 -13.12 9.39 -10.96
CA LEU A 297 -13.28 8.05 -10.43
C LEU A 297 -14.74 7.72 -10.09
N VAL A 298 -15.46 8.66 -9.46
CA VAL A 298 -16.80 8.43 -8.89
C VAL A 298 -17.93 8.68 -9.90
N CYS A 299 -17.74 9.52 -10.92
CA CYS A 299 -18.78 9.88 -11.89
C CYS A 299 -19.33 8.71 -12.72
N GLY A 300 -18.59 7.62 -12.83
CA GLY A 300 -19.07 6.38 -13.46
C GLY A 300 -20.02 5.58 -12.57
N LYS A 301 -19.77 5.55 -11.25
CA LYS A 301 -20.43 4.60 -10.32
C LYS A 301 -21.61 5.18 -9.56
N ASN A 302 -21.53 6.45 -9.13
CA ASN A 302 -22.48 6.98 -8.15
C ASN A 302 -22.89 8.42 -8.48
N LYS A 303 -23.99 8.56 -9.20
CA LYS A 303 -24.61 9.85 -9.55
C LYS A 303 -24.88 10.71 -8.31
N THR A 304 -25.32 10.12 -7.20
CA THR A 304 -25.61 10.84 -5.96
C THR A 304 -24.36 11.51 -5.37
N LYS A 305 -23.21 10.84 -5.42
CA LYS A 305 -21.94 11.45 -4.97
C LYS A 305 -21.50 12.60 -5.88
N VAL A 306 -21.73 12.49 -7.19
CA VAL A 306 -21.49 13.60 -8.13
C VAL A 306 -22.38 14.79 -7.80
N ASP A 307 -23.66 14.54 -7.51
CA ASP A 307 -24.61 15.57 -7.15
C ASP A 307 -24.21 16.26 -5.83
N TRP A 308 -23.74 15.52 -4.82
CA TRP A 308 -23.24 16.09 -3.57
C TRP A 308 -22.03 17.02 -3.77
N VAL A 309 -21.05 16.60 -4.55
CA VAL A 309 -19.87 17.43 -4.86
C VAL A 309 -20.27 18.64 -5.71
N SER A 310 -21.12 18.43 -6.72
CA SER A 310 -21.63 19.51 -7.58
C SER A 310 -22.45 20.52 -6.78
N GLN A 311 -23.20 20.07 -5.77
CA GLN A 311 -23.92 20.93 -4.84
C GLN A 311 -22.96 21.74 -3.96
N ALA A 312 -21.91 21.13 -3.42
CA ALA A 312 -20.91 21.84 -2.61
C ALA A 312 -20.20 22.93 -3.42
N LEU A 313 -19.90 22.67 -4.70
CA LEU A 313 -19.31 23.64 -5.61
C LEU A 313 -20.26 24.80 -5.98
N THR A 314 -21.58 24.60 -5.86
CA THR A 314 -22.58 25.57 -6.34
C THR A 314 -23.42 26.25 -5.26
N ASN A 315 -23.41 25.75 -4.02
CA ASN A 315 -24.22 26.28 -2.92
C ASN A 315 -23.58 27.44 -2.14
N GLY A 316 -22.39 27.90 -2.54
CA GLY A 316 -21.64 28.98 -1.87
C GLY A 316 -20.88 28.55 -0.61
N SER A 317 -20.81 27.24 -0.30
CA SER A 317 -20.01 26.72 0.82
C SER A 317 -18.50 26.71 0.53
N LEU A 318 -18.12 26.84 -0.73
CA LEU A 318 -16.73 26.84 -1.20
C LEU A 318 -16.38 28.18 -1.86
N PRO A 319 -15.11 28.64 -1.75
CA PRO A 319 -14.64 29.84 -2.42
C PRO A 319 -14.84 29.75 -3.94
N MET A 320 -15.29 30.84 -4.56
CA MET A 320 -15.58 30.86 -6.00
C MET A 320 -14.34 30.57 -6.86
N ASN A 321 -13.16 31.08 -6.48
CA ASN A 321 -11.91 30.80 -7.19
C ASN A 321 -11.59 29.31 -7.18
N PHE A 322 -11.80 28.63 -6.04
CA PHE A 322 -11.60 27.18 -5.96
C PHE A 322 -12.58 26.41 -6.86
N THR A 323 -13.85 26.85 -6.92
CA THR A 323 -14.83 26.26 -7.85
C THR A 323 -14.42 26.45 -9.30
N ALA A 324 -13.86 27.62 -9.65
CA ALA A 324 -13.35 27.89 -10.99
C ALA A 324 -12.12 27.02 -11.32
N ASP A 325 -11.20 26.81 -10.36
CA ASP A 325 -10.04 25.93 -10.54
C ASP A 325 -10.47 24.48 -10.83
N VAL A 326 -11.42 23.94 -10.07
CA VAL A 326 -11.96 22.59 -10.30
C VAL A 326 -12.60 22.49 -11.69
N LEU A 327 -13.30 23.54 -12.12
CA LEU A 327 -13.93 23.59 -13.44
C LEU A 327 -12.88 23.65 -14.57
N ALA A 328 -11.80 24.40 -14.38
CA ALA A 328 -10.68 24.47 -15.31
C ALA A 328 -9.97 23.12 -15.43
N GLN A 329 -9.67 22.45 -14.30
CA GLN A 329 -9.06 21.11 -14.30
C GLN A 329 -9.94 20.08 -15.01
N LEU A 330 -11.25 20.07 -14.72
CA LEU A 330 -12.20 19.20 -15.42
C LEU A 330 -12.23 19.46 -16.93
N ALA A 331 -12.08 20.71 -17.37
CA ALA A 331 -12.04 21.09 -18.79
C ALA A 331 -10.74 20.65 -19.49
N LEU A 332 -9.63 20.62 -18.76
CA LEU A 332 -8.33 20.18 -19.26
C LEU A 332 -8.28 18.64 -19.40
N ASP A 333 -8.67 17.92 -18.36
CA ASP A 333 -8.44 16.47 -18.24
C ASP A 333 -9.72 15.63 -18.46
N GLY A 334 -10.86 16.08 -17.92
CA GLY A 334 -12.05 15.26 -17.71
C GLY A 334 -13.12 15.33 -18.80
N GLN A 335 -12.83 15.02 -20.08
CA GLN A 335 -13.77 15.29 -21.19
C GLN A 335 -15.22 14.78 -21.01
N ARG A 336 -15.41 13.55 -20.51
CA ARG A 336 -16.75 12.95 -20.30
C ARG A 336 -17.32 13.27 -18.91
N VAL A 337 -16.44 13.38 -17.93
CA VAL A 337 -16.75 13.57 -16.51
C VAL A 337 -17.19 15.03 -16.29
N GLY A 338 -16.42 15.98 -16.80
CA GLY A 338 -16.71 17.40 -16.78
C GLY A 338 -18.09 17.71 -17.35
N LYS A 339 -18.51 17.06 -18.44
CA LYS A 339 -19.89 17.20 -18.95
C LYS A 339 -20.95 16.81 -17.91
N ARG A 340 -20.80 15.67 -17.23
CA ARG A 340 -21.77 15.21 -16.22
C ARG A 340 -21.79 16.14 -15.01
N VAL A 341 -20.62 16.56 -14.54
CA VAL A 341 -20.48 17.50 -13.41
C VAL A 341 -21.10 18.85 -13.74
N VAL A 342 -20.79 19.43 -14.90
CA VAL A 342 -21.37 20.71 -15.35
C VAL A 342 -22.89 20.62 -15.49
N LEU A 343 -23.43 19.50 -16.01
CA LEU A 343 -24.87 19.27 -16.05
C LEU A 343 -25.50 19.20 -14.65
N ALA A 344 -24.83 18.58 -13.68
CA ALA A 344 -25.28 18.53 -12.30
C ALA A 344 -25.22 19.92 -11.62
N MET A 345 -24.12 20.65 -11.78
CA MET A 345 -23.95 22.02 -11.30
C MET A 345 -25.02 22.96 -11.88
N ALA A 346 -25.31 22.86 -13.18
CA ALA A 346 -26.34 23.66 -13.84
C ALA A 346 -27.75 23.41 -13.28
N ARG A 347 -28.03 22.17 -12.85
CA ARG A 347 -29.30 21.79 -12.22
C ARG A 347 -29.40 22.24 -10.76
N LEU A 348 -28.29 22.17 -10.02
CA LEU A 348 -28.27 22.38 -8.55
C LEU A 348 -28.04 23.84 -8.14
N GLY A 349 -27.26 24.61 -8.92
CA GLY A 349 -26.94 26.00 -8.60
C GLY A 349 -26.32 26.75 -9.78
N ARG A 350 -27.19 27.16 -10.71
CA ARG A 350 -26.83 27.81 -11.98
C ARG A 350 -26.03 29.10 -11.81
N ALA A 351 -26.45 29.99 -10.91
CA ALA A 351 -25.79 31.30 -10.73
C ALA A 351 -24.31 31.19 -10.28
N SER A 352 -24.00 30.17 -9.47
CA SER A 352 -22.61 29.90 -9.04
C SER A 352 -21.78 29.35 -10.21
N LEU A 353 -22.36 28.43 -11.00
CA LEU A 353 -21.72 27.93 -12.22
C LEU A 353 -21.41 29.06 -13.21
N GLU A 354 -22.32 30.01 -13.41
CA GLU A 354 -22.10 31.18 -14.28
C GLU A 354 -20.92 32.02 -13.81
N SER A 355 -20.86 32.32 -12.51
CA SER A 355 -19.76 33.09 -11.91
C SER A 355 -18.41 32.37 -12.06
N ALA A 356 -18.39 31.04 -11.91
CA ALA A 356 -17.18 30.24 -12.09
C ALA A 356 -16.74 30.21 -13.57
N VAL A 357 -17.67 30.11 -14.51
CA VAL A 357 -17.38 30.15 -15.96
C VAL A 357 -16.82 31.51 -16.38
N ASP A 358 -17.35 32.61 -15.83
CA ASP A 358 -16.84 33.97 -16.07
C ASP A 358 -15.36 34.08 -15.65
N LEU A 359 -14.97 33.48 -14.52
CA LEU A 359 -13.58 33.43 -14.08
C LEU A 359 -12.69 32.58 -14.99
N VAL A 360 -13.12 31.36 -15.35
CA VAL A 360 -12.35 30.47 -16.25
C VAL A 360 -12.17 31.08 -17.65
N THR A 361 -13.06 31.98 -18.07
CA THR A 361 -12.94 32.66 -19.37
C THR A 361 -11.97 33.85 -19.33
N ASN A 362 -11.58 34.33 -18.14
CA ASN A 362 -10.66 35.46 -18.00
C ASN A 362 -9.19 35.00 -18.15
N GLU A 363 -8.41 35.66 -19.02
CA GLU A 363 -6.97 35.41 -19.22
C GLU A 363 -6.16 35.69 -17.95
N GLU A 364 -6.47 36.75 -17.21
CA GLU A 364 -5.76 37.10 -15.97
C GLU A 364 -5.93 36.04 -14.88
N PHE A 365 -7.05 35.32 -14.89
CA PHE A 365 -7.30 34.21 -13.97
C PHE A 365 -6.35 33.04 -14.26
N TRP A 366 -6.09 32.71 -15.53
CA TRP A 366 -5.19 31.61 -15.88
C TRP A 366 -3.75 31.91 -15.47
N TYR A 367 -3.30 33.15 -15.69
CA TYR A 367 -2.00 33.61 -15.23
C TYR A 367 -1.89 33.57 -13.69
N ALA A 368 -2.88 34.13 -12.99
CA ALA A 368 -2.88 34.21 -11.53
C ALA A 368 -2.97 32.84 -10.83
N GLU A 369 -3.63 31.87 -11.46
CA GLU A 369 -3.78 30.51 -10.94
C GLU A 369 -2.71 29.53 -11.44
N GLY A 370 -1.85 29.97 -12.37
CA GLY A 370 -0.77 29.17 -12.91
C GLY A 370 -1.18 28.12 -13.95
N PHE A 371 -2.32 28.28 -14.59
CA PHE A 371 -2.69 27.41 -15.71
C PHE A 371 -1.96 27.82 -17.00
N PRO A 372 -1.60 26.87 -17.88
CA PRO A 372 -0.98 27.21 -19.17
C PRO A 372 -1.96 28.01 -20.03
N GLU A 373 -1.62 29.27 -20.33
CA GLU A 373 -2.47 30.20 -21.11
C GLU A 373 -2.85 29.61 -22.48
N GLU A 374 -1.96 28.84 -23.09
CA GLU A 374 -2.19 28.17 -24.38
C GLU A 374 -3.41 27.23 -24.36
N LEU A 375 -3.66 26.59 -23.21
CA LEU A 375 -4.72 25.60 -23.04
C LEU A 375 -6.08 26.22 -22.73
N GLN A 376 -6.12 27.51 -22.37
CA GLN A 376 -7.36 28.22 -22.05
C GLN A 376 -8.37 28.14 -23.19
N SER A 377 -7.91 28.41 -24.42
CA SER A 377 -8.79 28.43 -25.59
C SER A 377 -9.48 27.10 -25.84
N GLU A 378 -8.82 25.99 -25.50
CA GLU A 378 -9.34 24.64 -25.65
C GLU A 378 -10.27 24.27 -24.49
N ALA A 379 -9.92 24.64 -23.25
CA ALA A 379 -10.76 24.45 -22.06
C ALA A 379 -12.10 25.20 -22.20
N VAL A 380 -12.07 26.47 -22.63
CA VAL A 380 -13.27 27.29 -22.83
C VAL A 380 -14.16 26.72 -23.95
N LYS A 381 -13.57 26.22 -25.05
CA LYS A 381 -14.34 25.54 -26.11
C LYS A 381 -15.08 24.31 -25.58
N ARG A 382 -14.41 23.49 -24.75
CA ARG A 382 -15.02 22.30 -24.15
C ARG A 382 -16.12 22.66 -23.18
N LEU A 383 -15.88 23.64 -22.33
CA LEU A 383 -16.85 24.13 -21.36
C LEU A 383 -18.11 24.66 -22.06
N ASN A 384 -17.96 25.45 -23.12
CA ASN A 384 -19.07 25.92 -23.96
C ASN A 384 -19.88 24.76 -24.56
N LYS A 385 -19.23 23.68 -25.01
CA LYS A 385 -19.91 22.48 -25.51
C LYS A 385 -20.73 21.78 -24.40
N TRP A 386 -20.27 21.80 -23.16
CA TRP A 386 -20.99 21.21 -22.03
C TRP A 386 -22.16 22.08 -21.58
N LEU A 387 -21.97 23.39 -21.51
CA LEU A 387 -23.02 24.37 -21.21
C LEU A 387 -24.13 24.35 -22.27
N ALA A 388 -23.76 24.14 -23.53
CA ALA A 388 -24.70 23.93 -24.62
C ALA A 388 -25.60 22.70 -24.40
N ALA A 389 -25.04 21.61 -23.90
CA ALA A 389 -25.82 20.42 -23.58
C ALA A 389 -26.69 20.60 -22.32
N ALA A 390 -26.38 21.59 -21.47
CA ALA A 390 -27.11 21.90 -20.25
C ALA A 390 -28.27 22.90 -20.45
N ASP A 391 -28.47 23.38 -21.68
CA ASP A 391 -29.40 24.47 -22.03
C ASP A 391 -29.18 25.75 -21.21
N VAL A 392 -27.90 26.04 -20.89
CA VAL A 392 -27.45 27.25 -20.18
C VAL A 392 -27.04 28.34 -21.20
N LEU A 393 -27.38 28.15 -22.47
CA LEU A 393 -26.86 28.93 -23.62
C LEU A 393 -27.38 30.37 -23.71
N GLU A 394 -28.43 30.76 -23.00
CA GLU A 394 -28.87 32.16 -22.99
C GLU A 394 -27.82 33.09 -22.35
N ILE A 395 -26.89 32.57 -21.55
CA ILE A 395 -25.89 33.36 -20.81
C ILE A 395 -24.58 33.57 -21.60
N SER A 396 -24.19 32.63 -22.48
CA SER A 396 -22.95 32.76 -23.27
C SER A 396 -23.05 33.81 -24.38
N LYS A 397 -24.28 34.08 -24.87
CA LYS A 397 -24.51 35.07 -25.93
C LYS A 397 -24.40 36.53 -25.47
N THR A 398 -24.51 36.82 -24.17
CA THR A 398 -24.57 38.19 -23.64
C THR A 398 -23.22 38.75 -23.18
N LYS A 399 -22.15 37.96 -23.07
CA LYS A 399 -20.83 38.46 -22.64
C LYS A 399 -19.60 38.05 -23.44
N THR A 400 -19.68 37.09 -24.38
CA THR A 400 -18.47 36.67 -25.11
C THR A 400 -18.71 36.48 -26.60
N LEU A 401 -18.67 37.58 -27.35
CA LEU A 401 -18.40 37.59 -28.80
C LEU A 401 -18.00 39.01 -29.19
N THR A 402 -16.71 39.35 -29.03
CA THR A 402 -15.87 40.20 -29.91
C THR A 402 -14.61 40.64 -29.12
N ARG A 403 -13.40 40.31 -29.61
CA ARG A 403 -12.05 40.41 -28.99
C ARG A 403 -11.74 39.15 -28.16
N VAL A 404 -10.77 38.29 -28.47
CA VAL A 404 -9.55 38.37 -29.28
C VAL A 404 -9.33 36.99 -29.92
N TYR A 405 -9.54 36.86 -31.23
CA TYR A 405 -8.90 35.78 -32.00
C TYR A 405 -7.64 36.40 -32.63
N GLY A 406 -6.58 36.48 -31.82
CA GLY A 406 -5.28 37.03 -32.19
C GLY A 406 -4.27 35.91 -32.39
N ARG A 407 -3.99 35.60 -33.65
CA ARG A 407 -2.97 34.66 -34.13
C ARG A 407 -1.58 34.96 -33.52
N ARG A 408 -1.07 34.11 -32.62
CA ARG A 408 0.37 33.79 -32.44
C ARG A 408 0.53 32.66 -31.40
N ALA A 409 0.67 31.43 -31.90
CA ALA A 409 1.22 30.32 -31.14
C ALA A 409 1.63 29.22 -32.13
N ARG A 410 2.81 29.36 -32.70
CA ARG A 410 3.59 28.25 -33.25
C ARG A 410 5.04 28.68 -33.17
N GLU A 411 5.87 27.82 -32.57
CA GLU A 411 7.25 28.06 -32.08
C GLU A 411 7.18 28.65 -30.66
N GLN A 412 7.47 27.91 -29.57
CA GLN A 412 8.54 26.95 -29.26
C GLN A 412 7.94 25.85 -28.33
N GLY A 413 8.26 24.56 -28.45
CA GLY A 413 9.49 23.98 -27.90
C GLY A 413 9.28 23.51 -26.45
N THR A 414 8.58 22.38 -26.26
CA THR A 414 8.56 21.50 -25.06
C THR A 414 9.06 22.09 -23.74
N GLU A 415 8.20 22.88 -23.07
CA GLU A 415 8.26 23.05 -21.62
C GLU A 415 7.12 22.24 -21.01
N ASP A 416 7.41 21.50 -19.94
CA ASP A 416 6.43 20.68 -19.24
C ASP A 416 5.30 21.58 -18.68
N PRO A 417 4.03 21.39 -19.09
CA PRO A 417 2.90 22.15 -18.58
C PRO A 417 2.77 22.07 -17.04
N GLU A 418 3.36 21.04 -16.44
CA GLU A 418 3.40 20.80 -15.01
C GLU A 418 4.45 21.69 -14.31
N ALA A 419 5.60 21.91 -14.94
CA ALA A 419 6.65 22.80 -14.43
C ALA A 419 6.21 24.28 -14.42
N ALA A 420 5.45 24.72 -15.42
CA ALA A 420 4.85 26.05 -15.45
C ALA A 420 3.75 26.25 -14.38
N ARG A 421 3.00 25.18 -14.05
CA ARG A 421 2.02 25.20 -12.95
C ARG A 421 2.70 25.37 -11.60
N LEU A 422 3.79 24.66 -11.36
CA LEU A 422 4.53 24.69 -10.08
C LEU A 422 5.09 26.08 -9.74
N VAL A 423 5.52 26.85 -10.74
CA VAL A 423 6.04 28.22 -10.53
C VAL A 423 4.94 29.20 -10.13
N ASN A 424 3.69 28.97 -10.54
CA ASN A 424 2.59 29.94 -10.39
C ASN A 424 1.48 29.51 -9.41
N SER A 425 1.37 28.24 -8.99
CA SER A 425 0.28 27.73 -8.14
C SER A 425 0.43 27.99 -6.64
N GLY A 426 1.18 29.02 -6.23
CA GLY A 426 1.61 29.30 -4.85
C GLY A 426 0.51 29.69 -3.84
N VAL A 427 -0.78 29.61 -4.18
CA VAL A 427 -1.88 30.03 -3.30
C VAL A 427 -2.36 28.87 -2.42
N ARG A 428 -2.25 29.04 -1.09
CA ARG A 428 -2.80 28.08 -0.12
C ARG A 428 -4.32 27.98 -0.23
N ALA A 429 -4.84 26.76 -0.10
CA ALA A 429 -6.28 26.52 -0.04
C ALA A 429 -6.88 27.16 1.21
N GLN A 430 -8.07 27.74 1.07
CA GLN A 430 -8.83 28.31 2.18
C GLN A 430 -9.29 27.21 3.15
N SER A 431 -9.54 27.57 4.41
CA SER A 431 -9.92 26.63 5.46
C SER A 431 -11.18 25.81 5.14
N GLU A 432 -12.10 26.42 4.40
CA GLU A 432 -13.36 25.85 3.92
C GLU A 432 -13.10 24.76 2.87
N SER A 433 -12.20 25.03 1.92
CA SER A 433 -11.77 24.06 0.91
C SER A 433 -11.04 22.88 1.55
N LEU A 434 -10.18 23.13 2.54
CA LEU A 434 -9.47 22.07 3.28
C LEU A 434 -10.43 21.20 4.11
N ARG A 435 -11.44 21.81 4.74
CA ARG A 435 -12.48 21.07 5.48
C ARG A 435 -13.32 20.20 4.54
N PHE A 436 -13.69 20.72 3.38
CA PHE A 436 -14.38 19.96 2.34
C PHE A 436 -13.53 18.79 1.83
N ALA A 437 -12.23 19.03 1.59
CA ALA A 437 -11.27 18.01 1.22
C ALA A 437 -11.20 16.89 2.27
N GLY A 438 -11.09 17.25 3.56
CA GLY A 438 -11.08 16.30 4.66
C GLY A 438 -12.37 15.46 4.74
N TRP A 439 -13.53 16.07 4.49
CA TRP A 439 -14.81 15.34 4.40
C TRP A 439 -14.84 14.38 3.20
N LEU A 440 -14.39 14.84 2.03
CA LEU A 440 -14.38 14.06 0.80
C LEU A 440 -13.46 12.83 0.94
N ALA A 441 -12.24 13.05 1.46
CA ALA A 441 -11.29 12.01 1.76
C ALA A 441 -11.86 10.99 2.76
N SER A 442 -12.47 11.45 3.86
CA SER A 442 -13.07 10.55 4.87
C SER A 442 -14.22 9.70 4.30
N ASN A 443 -15.03 10.26 3.40
CA ASN A 443 -16.11 9.51 2.74
C ASN A 443 -15.54 8.48 1.75
N ALA A 444 -14.54 8.87 0.98
CA ALA A 444 -13.86 8.05 -0.01
C ALA A 444 -13.14 6.86 0.66
N SER A 445 -12.34 7.10 1.70
CA SER A 445 -11.67 6.05 2.47
C SER A 445 -12.67 5.08 3.11
N ARG A 446 -13.74 5.58 3.73
CA ARG A 446 -14.80 4.71 4.30
C ARG A 446 -15.46 3.83 3.24
N THR A 447 -15.73 4.40 2.07
CA THR A 447 -16.31 3.63 0.95
C THR A 447 -15.31 2.60 0.45
N SER A 448 -14.01 2.92 0.34
CA SER A 448 -12.97 1.96 -0.03
C SER A 448 -12.96 0.78 0.93
N GLN A 449 -12.85 1.05 2.24
CA GLN A 449 -12.81 0.05 3.30
C GLN A 449 -14.04 -0.87 3.26
N GLN A 450 -15.23 -0.30 3.08
CA GLN A 450 -16.45 -1.11 2.95
C GLN A 450 -16.40 -2.05 1.74
N LEU A 451 -15.98 -1.55 0.57
CA LEU A 451 -15.87 -2.37 -0.63
C LEU A 451 -14.81 -3.46 -0.49
N LEU A 452 -13.69 -3.18 0.16
CA LEU A 452 -12.64 -4.15 0.44
C LEU A 452 -13.11 -5.21 1.44
N GLN A 453 -13.88 -4.82 2.46
CA GLN A 453 -14.54 -5.73 3.38
C GLN A 453 -15.52 -6.66 2.66
N ASP A 454 -16.34 -6.15 1.76
CA ASP A 454 -17.25 -6.97 0.95
C ASP A 454 -16.48 -7.96 0.06
N CYS A 455 -15.36 -7.51 -0.54
CA CYS A 455 -14.46 -8.37 -1.31
C CYS A 455 -13.84 -9.47 -0.44
N PHE A 456 -13.41 -9.14 0.78
CA PHE A 456 -12.84 -10.10 1.73
C PHE A 456 -13.90 -11.13 2.15
N GLN A 457 -15.12 -10.70 2.48
CA GLN A 457 -16.19 -11.63 2.85
C GLN A 457 -16.52 -12.63 1.73
N PHE A 458 -16.50 -12.16 0.48
CA PHE A 458 -16.76 -12.99 -0.69
C PHE A 458 -15.60 -13.96 -1.02
N SER A 459 -14.35 -13.49 -1.02
CA SER A 459 -13.20 -14.27 -1.51
C SER A 459 -12.30 -14.85 -0.42
N GLN A 460 -12.50 -14.42 0.83
CA GLN A 460 -11.67 -14.76 1.99
C GLN A 460 -10.17 -14.43 1.81
N THR A 461 -9.84 -13.52 0.90
CA THR A 461 -8.48 -13.01 0.68
C THR A 461 -8.44 -11.51 0.95
N SER A 462 -7.30 -11.02 1.42
CA SER A 462 -7.04 -9.60 1.72
C SER A 462 -6.17 -8.95 0.65
N SER A 463 -5.38 -9.74 -0.07
CA SER A 463 -4.45 -9.26 -1.09
C SER A 463 -4.95 -9.46 -2.53
N ASN A 464 -4.42 -8.64 -3.45
CA ASN A 464 -4.51 -8.89 -4.89
C ASN A 464 -3.12 -9.30 -5.36
N GLU A 465 -2.95 -10.55 -5.82
CA GLU A 465 -1.67 -11.10 -6.30
C GLU A 465 -1.00 -10.23 -7.40
N GLN A 466 -1.74 -9.37 -8.09
CA GLN A 466 -1.24 -8.55 -9.21
C GLN A 466 -0.54 -7.24 -8.81
N ASN A 467 -0.59 -6.80 -7.54
CA ASN A 467 0.04 -5.54 -7.09
C ASN A 467 0.62 -5.72 -5.69
N SER A 468 1.87 -6.18 -5.58
CA SER A 468 2.56 -6.31 -4.28
C SER A 468 2.83 -4.94 -3.66
N VAL A 469 2.78 -4.84 -2.33
CA VAL A 469 3.12 -3.58 -1.64
C VAL A 469 4.60 -3.29 -1.82
N ALA A 470 5.44 -4.34 -1.81
CA ALA A 470 6.88 -4.23 -2.02
C ALA A 470 7.25 -3.54 -3.34
N ASP A 471 6.58 -3.85 -4.45
CA ASP A 471 6.88 -3.24 -5.75
C ASP A 471 6.62 -1.73 -5.78
N ARG A 472 5.57 -1.27 -5.08
CA ARG A 472 5.20 0.14 -5.02
C ARG A 472 6.15 0.92 -4.13
N VAL A 473 6.52 0.36 -2.98
CA VAL A 473 7.58 0.90 -2.13
C VAL A 473 8.90 0.98 -2.91
N ASN A 474 9.27 -0.06 -3.65
CA ASN A 474 10.48 -0.03 -4.48
C ASN A 474 10.45 1.07 -5.54
N SER A 475 9.29 1.38 -6.12
CA SER A 475 9.14 2.50 -7.06
C SER A 475 9.29 3.87 -6.39
N MET A 476 8.79 4.02 -5.17
CA MET A 476 8.93 5.22 -4.34
C MET A 476 10.40 5.45 -3.97
N VAL A 477 11.06 4.40 -3.47
CA VAL A 477 12.47 4.39 -3.09
C VAL A 477 13.33 4.91 -4.23
N LYS A 478 13.16 4.36 -5.43
CA LYS A 478 13.94 4.77 -6.62
C LYS A 478 13.82 6.27 -6.93
N ARG A 479 12.63 6.85 -6.76
CA ARG A 479 12.41 8.29 -6.98
C ARG A 479 13.07 9.13 -5.90
N MET A 480 12.94 8.72 -4.64
CA MET A 480 13.63 9.37 -3.54
C MET A 480 15.16 9.33 -3.70
N THR A 481 15.72 8.20 -4.15
CA THR A 481 17.15 8.09 -4.43
C THR A 481 17.57 9.00 -5.58
N ASN A 482 16.76 9.12 -6.64
CA ASN A 482 17.05 10.03 -7.75
C ASN A 482 17.07 11.49 -7.28
N PHE A 483 16.06 11.88 -6.49
CA PHE A 483 15.97 13.17 -5.83
C PHE A 483 17.23 13.48 -5.00
N LEU A 484 17.60 12.60 -4.07
CA LEU A 484 18.77 12.80 -3.20
C LEU A 484 20.05 12.92 -4.03
N ARG A 485 20.20 12.09 -5.08
CA ARG A 485 21.37 12.15 -5.98
C ARG A 485 21.50 13.49 -6.71
N MET A 486 20.37 14.10 -7.10
CA MET A 486 20.36 15.39 -7.79
C MET A 486 20.71 16.55 -6.84
N LEU A 487 20.28 16.49 -5.58
CA LEU A 487 20.60 17.54 -4.59
C LEU A 487 21.93 17.34 -3.86
N ARG A 488 22.46 16.12 -3.80
CA ARG A 488 23.71 15.78 -3.08
C ARG A 488 24.87 16.77 -3.30
N PRO A 489 25.16 17.25 -4.52
CA PRO A 489 26.24 18.22 -4.73
C PRO A 489 26.06 19.53 -3.93
N PHE A 490 24.81 19.96 -3.73
CA PHE A 490 24.45 21.23 -3.08
C PHE A 490 24.38 21.12 -1.55
N VAL A 491 24.03 19.94 -1.02
CA VAL A 491 23.96 19.63 0.41
C VAL A 491 25.26 19.06 0.99
N SER A 492 26.26 18.80 0.13
CA SER A 492 27.58 18.36 0.59
C SER A 492 28.26 19.41 1.50
N PRO A 493 29.21 19.04 2.37
CA PRO A 493 29.95 20.00 3.20
C PRO A 493 30.55 21.16 2.40
N ASN A 494 31.05 20.87 1.19
CA ASN A 494 31.57 21.89 0.27
C ASN A 494 30.45 22.79 -0.29
N GLY A 495 29.27 22.22 -0.56
CA GLY A 495 28.10 22.98 -1.01
C GLY A 495 27.56 23.93 0.07
N LEU A 496 27.50 23.46 1.33
CA LEU A 496 27.12 24.27 2.48
C LEU A 496 28.16 25.37 2.79
N GLU A 497 29.45 25.13 2.53
CA GLU A 497 30.49 26.16 2.67
C GLU A 497 30.32 27.30 1.64
N ILE A 498 29.89 26.97 0.41
CA ILE A 498 29.54 27.96 -0.62
C ILE A 498 28.33 28.79 -0.17
N VAL A 499 27.29 28.14 0.39
CA VAL A 499 26.08 28.78 0.93
C VAL A 499 26.41 29.66 2.15
N ALA A 500 27.33 29.24 3.02
CA ALA A 500 27.81 30.03 4.14
C ALA A 500 28.68 31.23 3.69
N GLY A 501 29.50 31.05 2.66
CA GLY A 501 30.26 32.13 2.02
C GLY A 501 29.35 33.21 1.42
N LEU A 502 28.22 32.80 0.85
CA LEU A 502 27.14 33.67 0.37
C LEU A 502 26.54 34.55 1.48
N ARG A 503 26.27 33.98 2.66
CA ARG A 503 25.75 34.72 3.83
C ARG A 503 26.76 35.76 4.34
N ASN A 504 28.04 35.41 4.36
CA ASN A 504 29.12 36.33 4.77
C ASN A 504 29.28 37.51 3.80
N PHE A 505 29.05 37.29 2.50
CA PHE A 505 29.05 38.37 1.51
C PHE A 505 27.84 39.31 1.66
N SER A 506 26.65 38.76 1.92
CA SER A 506 25.41 39.53 2.11
C SER A 506 25.44 40.41 3.38
N THR A 507 25.97 39.87 4.48
CA THR A 507 26.03 40.56 5.78
C THR A 507 27.13 41.62 5.87
N GLN A 508 28.15 41.57 5.01
CA GLN A 508 29.16 42.63 4.89
C GLN A 508 28.64 43.82 4.08
N GLN A 509 27.58 44.49 4.57
CA GLN A 509 27.42 45.91 4.24
C GLN A 509 28.45 46.72 5.04
N GLY A 510 29.56 47.02 4.38
CA GLY A 510 30.53 47.99 4.88
C GLY A 510 31.92 47.69 4.37
N VAL A 511 32.22 48.11 3.14
CA VAL A 511 33.56 48.65 2.91
C VAL A 511 33.68 49.83 3.88
N PRO A 512 34.47 49.75 4.97
CA PRO A 512 34.74 50.95 5.75
C PRO A 512 35.32 51.98 4.78
N SER A 513 34.85 53.23 4.85
CA SER A 513 35.34 54.36 4.06
C SER A 513 36.77 54.15 3.62
N VAL A 514 36.97 54.10 2.29
CA VAL A 514 38.29 54.00 1.69
C VAL A 514 39.10 55.22 2.13
N GLU A 515 39.92 55.02 3.16
CA GLU A 515 41.30 55.47 3.30
C GLU A 515 41.79 55.13 4.73
N PRO A 516 42.98 54.52 4.94
CA PRO A 516 43.86 53.82 4.01
C PRO A 516 44.31 52.46 4.58
N LEU A 517 43.96 51.35 3.95
CA LEU A 517 44.75 50.12 4.08
C LEU A 517 44.62 49.27 2.82
N VAL A 518 45.68 49.42 2.03
CA VAL A 518 46.20 48.51 1.01
C VAL A 518 45.93 47.05 1.40
N HIS A 519 44.88 46.45 0.86
CA HIS A 519 44.93 45.05 0.47
C HIS A 519 44.18 44.85 -0.85
N GLU A 520 45.00 44.82 -1.88
CA GLU A 520 44.84 44.49 -3.30
C GLU A 520 44.07 43.18 -3.56
N THR A 521 43.78 42.39 -2.52
CA THR A 521 43.11 41.10 -2.59
C THR A 521 41.58 41.16 -2.50
N ALA A 522 40.99 42.12 -1.77
CA ALA A 522 39.54 42.13 -1.51
C ALA A 522 38.68 42.64 -2.69
N LEU A 523 39.22 43.56 -3.50
CA LEU A 523 38.52 44.06 -4.71
C LEU A 523 38.68 43.12 -5.92
N ALA A 524 39.74 42.30 -5.94
CA ALA A 524 40.00 41.35 -7.03
C ALA A 524 39.14 40.07 -6.95
N THR A 525 38.69 39.67 -5.75
CA THR A 525 37.92 38.43 -5.54
C THR A 525 36.40 38.60 -5.66
N ALA A 526 35.88 39.82 -5.57
CA ALA A 526 34.43 40.07 -5.63
C ALA A 526 33.78 39.71 -6.98
N PRO A 527 34.40 40.00 -8.15
CA PRO A 527 33.87 39.58 -9.45
C PRO A 527 33.80 38.05 -9.59
N ASP A 528 34.87 37.34 -9.21
CA ASP A 528 34.95 35.88 -9.29
C ASP A 528 33.92 35.19 -8.38
N MET A 529 33.70 35.75 -7.18
CA MET A 529 32.68 35.27 -6.25
C MET A 529 31.26 35.48 -6.79
N LEU A 530 30.94 36.68 -7.31
CA LEU A 530 29.64 36.95 -7.95
C LEU A 530 29.37 36.08 -9.18
N LEU A 531 30.41 35.80 -9.96
CA LEU A 531 30.33 34.92 -11.14
C LEU A 531 30.13 33.46 -10.71
N GLY A 532 30.76 33.04 -9.60
CA GLY A 532 30.51 31.77 -8.92
C GLY A 532 29.07 31.64 -8.40
N ILE A 533 28.53 32.70 -7.78
CA ILE A 533 27.14 32.77 -7.32
C ILE A 533 26.17 32.65 -8.49
N ASN A 534 26.38 33.39 -9.58
CA ASN A 534 25.51 33.32 -10.75
C ASN A 534 25.53 31.92 -11.39
N ARG A 535 26.70 31.25 -11.45
CA ARG A 535 26.82 29.86 -11.91
C ARG A 535 26.10 28.88 -10.98
N PHE A 536 26.24 29.04 -9.67
CA PHE A 536 25.56 28.22 -8.68
C PHE A 536 24.03 28.34 -8.80
N LEU A 537 23.53 29.58 -8.81
CA LEU A 537 22.10 29.87 -8.95
C LEU A 537 21.54 29.38 -10.29
N SER A 538 22.28 29.55 -11.39
CA SER A 538 21.88 29.03 -12.71
C SER A 538 21.82 27.51 -12.75
N THR A 539 22.77 26.83 -12.11
CA THR A 539 22.76 25.35 -12.02
C THR A 539 21.59 24.88 -11.15
N LEU A 540 21.34 25.55 -10.03
CA LEU A 540 20.25 25.24 -9.13
C LEU A 540 18.88 25.48 -9.81
N GLN A 541 18.71 26.56 -10.57
CA GLN A 541 17.50 26.85 -11.32
C GLN A 541 17.15 25.79 -12.38
N GLN A 542 18.17 25.15 -12.98
CA GLN A 542 17.95 24.05 -13.93
C GLN A 542 17.56 22.74 -13.23
N VAL A 543 18.06 22.50 -12.03
CA VAL A 543 17.86 21.26 -11.28
C VAL A 543 16.57 21.28 -10.45
N LEU A 544 16.20 22.43 -9.88
CA LEU A 544 15.04 22.54 -8.97
C LEU A 544 13.71 22.08 -9.58
N PRO A 545 13.33 22.44 -10.83
CA PRO A 545 12.07 21.98 -11.41
C PRO A 545 12.00 20.44 -11.52
N LEU A 546 13.10 19.80 -11.93
CA LEU A 546 13.21 18.34 -12.04
C LEU A 546 13.09 17.66 -10.66
N VAL A 547 13.71 18.26 -9.66
CA VAL A 547 13.69 17.79 -8.26
C VAL A 547 12.29 17.92 -7.65
N VAL A 548 11.60 19.03 -7.90
CA VAL A 548 10.23 19.27 -7.44
C VAL A 548 9.26 18.27 -8.08
N ASP A 549 9.42 17.98 -9.38
CA ASP A 549 8.59 16.97 -10.06
C ASP A 549 8.81 15.56 -9.49
N ASP A 550 10.06 15.14 -9.32
CA ASP A 550 10.38 13.84 -8.71
C ASP A 550 9.83 13.72 -7.28
N LEU A 551 9.89 14.80 -6.48
CA LEU A 551 9.28 14.86 -5.15
C LEU A 551 7.76 14.78 -5.20
N ARG A 552 7.11 15.46 -6.15
CA ARG A 552 5.65 15.41 -6.34
C ARG A 552 5.19 14.01 -6.66
N ILE A 553 5.90 13.33 -7.56
CA ILE A 553 5.59 11.94 -7.90
C ILE A 553 5.89 11.02 -6.72
N ALA A 554 7.03 11.19 -6.04
CA ALA A 554 7.38 10.40 -4.85
C ALA A 554 6.31 10.53 -3.78
N ARG A 555 5.84 11.74 -3.48
CA ARG A 555 4.76 12.03 -2.53
C ARG A 555 3.45 11.36 -2.91
N THR A 556 3.11 11.36 -4.20
CA THR A 556 1.91 10.66 -4.71
C THR A 556 2.02 9.16 -4.47
N VAL A 557 3.20 8.57 -4.69
CA VAL A 557 3.45 7.15 -4.39
C VAL A 557 3.43 6.88 -2.88
N VAL A 558 4.07 7.71 -2.04
CA VAL A 558 4.04 7.60 -0.56
C VAL A 558 2.61 7.60 -0.05
N THR A 559 1.82 8.59 -0.45
CA THR A 559 0.42 8.72 -0.07
C THR A 559 -0.39 7.51 -0.52
N SER A 560 -0.08 7.00 -1.71
CA SER A 560 -0.73 5.84 -2.28
C SER A 560 -0.36 4.52 -1.61
N VAL A 561 0.87 4.36 -1.13
CA VAL A 561 1.33 3.20 -0.35
C VAL A 561 0.74 3.24 1.05
N ALA A 562 0.76 4.42 1.68
CA ALA A 562 0.18 4.64 3.00
C ALA A 562 -1.31 4.25 3.03
N SER A 563 -2.10 4.74 2.06
CA SER A 563 -3.54 4.43 2.00
C SER A 563 -3.81 2.96 1.69
N GLU A 564 -2.98 2.32 0.87
CA GLU A 564 -3.10 0.90 0.56
C GLU A 564 -2.78 0.02 1.78
N LEU A 565 -1.73 0.34 2.53
CA LEU A 565 -1.41 -0.33 3.79
C LEU A 565 -2.54 -0.17 4.81
N ASP A 566 -3.06 1.05 4.99
CA ASP A 566 -4.18 1.32 5.90
C ASP A 566 -5.43 0.53 5.51
N ASP A 567 -5.71 0.42 4.21
CA ASP A 567 -6.85 -0.32 3.66
C ASP A 567 -6.70 -1.84 3.83
N ILE A 568 -5.52 -2.40 3.53
CA ILE A 568 -5.23 -3.83 3.67
C ILE A 568 -5.36 -4.22 5.15
N PHE A 569 -4.64 -3.52 6.03
CA PHE A 569 -4.63 -3.84 7.45
C PHE A 569 -5.93 -3.45 8.15
N GLY A 570 -6.63 -2.42 7.66
CA GLY A 570 -7.97 -2.06 8.12
C GLY A 570 -9.00 -3.13 7.77
N THR A 571 -8.98 -3.64 6.53
CA THR A 571 -9.84 -4.75 6.12
C THR A 571 -9.51 -6.01 6.91
N PHE A 572 -8.22 -6.29 7.07
CA PHE A 572 -7.74 -7.45 7.80
C PHE A 572 -8.15 -7.41 9.28
N SER A 573 -8.02 -6.26 9.96
CA SER A 573 -8.41 -6.12 11.37
C SER A 573 -9.90 -6.33 11.60
N VAL A 574 -10.75 -5.84 10.70
CA VAL A 574 -12.21 -5.92 10.85
C VAL A 574 -12.77 -7.27 10.39
N ALA A 575 -12.26 -7.82 9.28
CA ALA A 575 -12.86 -8.96 8.61
C ALA A 575 -12.12 -10.28 8.84
N ALA A 576 -10.78 -10.25 8.92
CA ALA A 576 -9.97 -11.47 9.04
C ALA A 576 -9.74 -11.89 10.50
N LEU A 577 -9.49 -10.93 11.41
CA LEU A 577 -9.23 -11.24 12.83
C LEU A 577 -10.34 -12.06 13.51
N PRO A 578 -11.63 -11.82 13.27
CA PRO A 578 -12.69 -12.64 13.87
C PRO A 578 -12.73 -14.09 13.34
N VAL A 579 -12.13 -14.35 12.17
CA VAL A 579 -12.13 -15.69 11.54
C VAL A 579 -11.22 -16.66 12.28
N PHE A 580 -10.06 -16.20 12.77
CA PHE A 580 -9.11 -17.07 13.49
C PHE A 580 -9.69 -17.75 14.74
N PRO A 581 -10.31 -17.03 15.71
CA PRO A 581 -10.90 -17.67 16.88
C PRO A 581 -12.16 -18.49 16.53
N GLN A 582 -12.93 -18.08 15.51
CA GLN A 582 -14.06 -18.88 15.02
C GLN A 582 -13.60 -20.22 14.42
N LEU A 583 -12.56 -20.19 13.58
CA LEU A 583 -11.97 -21.38 12.98
C LEU A 583 -11.35 -22.28 14.04
N ALA A 584 -10.61 -21.70 15.01
CA ALA A 584 -10.06 -22.42 16.14
C ALA A 584 -11.15 -23.11 16.98
N SER A 585 -12.23 -22.40 17.28
CA SER A 585 -13.38 -22.92 18.04
C SER A 585 -14.10 -24.04 17.28
N ASN A 586 -14.44 -23.82 16.01
CA ASN A 586 -15.10 -24.82 15.17
C ASN A 586 -14.23 -26.08 15.01
N TYR A 587 -12.93 -25.91 14.81
CA TYR A 587 -11.98 -27.02 14.75
C TYR A 587 -11.94 -27.79 16.08
N ARG A 588 -11.87 -27.09 17.22
CA ARG A 588 -11.92 -27.71 18.56
C ARG A 588 -13.22 -28.49 18.77
N ILE A 589 -14.38 -27.92 18.44
CA ILE A 589 -15.69 -28.57 18.59
C ILE A 589 -15.78 -29.82 17.74
N LEU A 590 -15.40 -29.74 16.45
CA LEU A 590 -15.43 -30.86 15.51
C LEU A 590 -14.64 -32.06 16.04
N TRP A 591 -13.41 -31.82 16.49
CA TRP A 591 -12.56 -32.89 17.01
C TRP A 591 -13.00 -33.40 18.39
N MET A 592 -13.55 -32.54 19.25
CA MET A 592 -14.16 -33.01 20.50
C MET A 592 -15.34 -33.95 20.23
N ILE A 593 -16.25 -33.61 19.30
CA ILE A 593 -17.38 -34.48 18.93
C ILE A 593 -16.87 -35.82 18.40
N TYR A 594 -15.93 -35.79 17.44
CA TYR A 594 -15.32 -37.00 16.90
C TYR A 594 -14.74 -37.90 18.00
N PHE A 595 -13.97 -37.33 18.93
CA PHE A 595 -13.36 -38.10 20.01
C PHE A 595 -14.36 -38.54 21.07
N CYS A 596 -15.43 -37.79 21.34
CA CYS A 596 -16.52 -38.25 22.19
C CYS A 596 -17.15 -39.52 21.60
N CYS A 597 -17.44 -39.54 20.30
CA CYS A 597 -17.98 -40.73 19.62
C CYS A 597 -17.00 -41.93 19.69
N VAL A 598 -15.72 -41.72 19.39
CA VAL A 598 -14.69 -42.78 19.45
C VAL A 598 -14.48 -43.27 20.89
N SER A 599 -14.51 -42.38 21.89
CA SER A 599 -14.31 -42.74 23.30
C SER A 599 -15.45 -43.59 23.87
N VAL A 600 -16.65 -43.54 23.29
CA VAL A 600 -17.76 -44.43 23.64
C VAL A 600 -17.63 -45.76 22.91
N PHE A 601 -17.24 -45.73 21.63
CA PHE A 601 -17.13 -46.93 20.81
C PHE A 601 -15.99 -47.87 21.27
N CYS A 602 -14.80 -47.34 21.59
CA CYS A 602 -13.65 -48.16 21.94
C CYS A 602 -13.86 -49.04 23.19
N PRO A 603 -14.40 -48.54 24.32
CA PRO A 603 -14.73 -49.37 25.48
C PRO A 603 -15.81 -50.41 25.17
N LEU A 604 -16.82 -50.06 24.37
CA LEU A 604 -17.85 -51.02 23.94
C LEU A 604 -17.24 -52.17 23.12
N ALA A 605 -16.30 -51.86 22.23
CA ALA A 605 -15.56 -52.87 21.46
C ALA A 605 -14.66 -53.74 22.35
N VAL A 606 -14.01 -53.16 23.36
CA VAL A 606 -13.20 -53.91 24.34
C VAL A 606 -14.08 -54.79 25.23
N VAL A 607 -15.21 -54.29 25.73
CA VAL A 607 -16.18 -55.09 26.51
C VAL A 607 -16.70 -56.26 25.67
N PHE A 608 -17.01 -56.02 24.40
CA PHE A 608 -17.38 -57.06 23.45
C PHE A 608 -16.26 -58.10 23.24
N ALA A 609 -15.01 -57.65 23.07
CA ALA A 609 -13.85 -58.54 22.94
C ALA A 609 -13.56 -59.35 24.22
N CYS A 610 -13.71 -58.75 25.40
CA CYS A 610 -13.58 -59.42 26.69
C CYS A 610 -14.71 -60.43 26.93
N TRP A 611 -15.93 -60.12 26.51
CA TRP A 611 -17.04 -61.06 26.52
C TRP A 611 -16.74 -62.30 25.65
N LEU A 612 -16.18 -62.09 24.45
CA LEU A 612 -15.78 -63.17 23.54
C LEU A 612 -14.61 -64.02 24.04
N ALA A 613 -13.66 -63.39 24.75
CA ALA A 613 -12.52 -64.08 25.30
C ALA A 613 -12.87 -65.07 26.43
N GLY A 614 -14.17 -65.17 26.80
CA GLY A 614 -14.62 -66.10 27.81
C GLY A 614 -14.02 -65.76 29.16
N PHE A 615 -14.42 -64.62 29.73
CA PHE A 615 -14.12 -64.27 31.13
C PHE A 615 -14.89 -65.19 32.10
N GLN A 616 -14.74 -66.49 31.90
CA GLN A 616 -15.42 -67.59 32.57
C GLN A 616 -14.69 -68.94 32.39
N ASP A 617 -13.36 -68.96 32.18
CA ASP A 617 -12.58 -70.17 32.46
C ASP A 617 -12.15 -70.13 33.93
N ASN A 618 -13.08 -70.51 34.80
CA ASN A 618 -12.79 -70.86 36.18
C ASN A 618 -13.62 -72.09 36.62
N ASP A 619 -13.87 -73.02 35.68
CA ASP A 619 -14.26 -74.40 35.98
C ASP A 619 -13.32 -75.35 35.24
N GLY A 620 -12.03 -75.24 35.58
CA GLY A 620 -11.08 -76.33 35.38
C GLY A 620 -11.27 -77.32 36.51
N THR A 621 -11.87 -78.47 36.19
CA THR A 621 -11.83 -79.70 36.97
C THR A 621 -10.38 -80.10 37.24
N ASP A 622 -9.83 -79.64 38.36
CA ASP A 622 -8.52 -80.06 38.86
C ASP A 622 -8.66 -81.34 39.69
N ASP A 623 -8.76 -82.48 38.99
CA ASP A 623 -8.45 -83.77 39.60
C ASP A 623 -6.97 -84.08 39.34
N ARG A 624 -6.15 -83.78 40.38
CA ARG A 624 -4.78 -84.24 40.70
C ARG A 624 -3.63 -83.25 40.43
N ALA A 625 -3.27 -82.44 41.43
CA ALA A 625 -2.13 -82.67 42.34
C ALA A 625 -1.80 -81.42 43.20
N GLU A 626 -2.13 -81.51 44.49
CA GLU A 626 -1.34 -81.07 45.66
C GLU A 626 -0.40 -79.83 45.53
N SER A 627 -0.86 -78.66 46.02
CA SER A 627 -0.15 -77.86 47.04
C SER A 627 -0.95 -76.63 47.52
N THR A 628 -1.01 -76.47 48.83
CA THR A 628 -1.84 -75.55 49.63
C THR A 628 -1.31 -74.10 49.68
N VAL A 629 -2.18 -73.08 49.52
CA VAL A 629 -2.03 -71.73 50.11
C VAL A 629 -3.43 -71.14 50.43
N PRO A 630 -3.68 -70.53 51.61
CA PRO A 630 -5.03 -70.22 52.09
C PRO A 630 -5.64 -68.92 51.53
N SER A 631 -6.97 -68.94 51.51
CA SER A 631 -7.92 -67.89 51.11
C SER A 631 -7.73 -66.55 51.83
N THR A 632 -7.79 -65.45 51.07
CA THR A 632 -8.04 -64.10 51.62
C THR A 632 -9.38 -63.59 51.07
N GLU A 633 -10.24 -63.17 52.00
CA GLU A 633 -11.60 -62.68 51.81
C GLU A 633 -11.64 -61.42 50.93
N GLY A 634 -12.03 -61.58 49.67
CA GLY A 634 -12.27 -60.45 48.76
C GLY A 634 -13.28 -60.72 47.64
N SER A 635 -13.88 -61.92 47.60
CA SER A 635 -14.63 -62.40 46.43
C SER A 635 -16.16 -62.25 46.53
N HIS A 636 -16.66 -61.27 47.29
CA HIS A 636 -18.11 -61.05 47.40
C HIS A 636 -18.64 -59.92 46.49
N ALA A 637 -17.77 -59.06 45.95
CA ALA A 637 -18.18 -57.98 45.04
C ALA A 637 -18.30 -58.42 43.57
N THR A 638 -17.58 -59.46 43.16
CA THR A 638 -17.64 -60.03 41.80
C THR A 638 -18.89 -60.89 41.57
N THR A 639 -19.47 -61.47 42.62
CA THR A 639 -20.57 -62.44 42.50
C THR A 639 -21.92 -61.82 42.12
N ILE A 640 -22.09 -60.50 42.27
CA ILE A 640 -23.34 -59.80 41.89
C ILE A 640 -23.36 -59.49 40.38
N PHE A 641 -22.20 -59.36 39.73
CA PHE A 641 -22.11 -59.10 38.28
C PHE A 641 -22.31 -60.36 37.43
N HIS A 642 -22.05 -61.55 37.98
CA HIS A 642 -22.12 -62.81 37.23
C HIS A 642 -23.53 -63.37 36.99
N ARG A 643 -24.56 -62.93 37.75
CA ARG A 643 -25.83 -63.68 37.80
C ARG A 643 -27.02 -63.08 37.05
N ARG A 644 -26.85 -61.98 36.31
CA ARG A 644 -28.00 -61.26 35.73
C ARG A 644 -27.81 -60.77 34.29
N TRP A 645 -27.09 -61.53 33.46
CA TRP A 645 -27.06 -61.31 32.01
C TRP A 645 -27.85 -62.41 31.28
N SER A 646 -29.16 -62.44 31.48
CA SER A 646 -30.07 -63.40 30.80
C SER A 646 -30.30 -63.08 29.32
N LEU A 647 -29.64 -62.04 28.78
CA LEU A 647 -29.53 -61.77 27.34
C LEU A 647 -28.41 -62.60 26.68
N ALA A 648 -27.55 -63.27 27.47
CA ALA A 648 -26.43 -64.07 26.99
C ALA A 648 -26.84 -65.24 26.07
N ASN A 649 -28.01 -65.84 26.29
CA ASN A 649 -28.48 -66.97 25.50
C ASN A 649 -29.07 -66.57 24.13
N ALA A 650 -29.30 -65.27 23.88
CA ALA A 650 -29.78 -64.80 22.58
C ALA A 650 -28.66 -64.65 21.54
N PHE A 651 -27.39 -64.65 21.97
CA PHE A 651 -26.22 -64.36 21.13
C PHE A 651 -25.27 -65.56 20.94
N GLU A 652 -25.71 -66.78 21.24
CA GLU A 652 -24.96 -68.02 20.96
C GLU A 652 -24.83 -68.35 19.46
N SER A 653 -25.55 -67.65 18.59
CA SER A 653 -25.47 -67.90 17.15
C SER A 653 -24.21 -67.28 16.54
N THR A 654 -23.38 -68.15 15.94
CA THR A 654 -22.18 -67.79 15.13
C THR A 654 -22.44 -66.65 14.15
N ASN A 655 -23.66 -66.54 13.63
CA ASN A 655 -24.08 -65.51 12.68
C ASN A 655 -24.06 -64.09 13.26
N ILE A 656 -24.47 -63.90 14.52
CA ILE A 656 -24.49 -62.57 15.13
C ILE A 656 -23.07 -62.09 15.46
N PHE A 657 -22.17 -63.01 15.84
CA PHE A 657 -20.75 -62.71 16.05
C PHE A 657 -20.10 -62.19 14.76
N TRP A 658 -20.21 -62.93 13.66
CA TRP A 658 -19.63 -62.50 12.38
C TRP A 658 -20.26 -61.20 11.87
N THR A 659 -21.54 -60.96 12.14
CA THR A 659 -22.19 -59.67 11.83
C THR A 659 -21.58 -58.52 12.64
N ALA A 660 -21.33 -58.71 13.94
CA ALA A 660 -20.68 -57.71 14.79
C ALA A 660 -19.20 -57.47 14.43
N VAL A 661 -18.47 -58.53 14.04
CA VAL A 661 -17.09 -58.43 13.53
C VAL A 661 -17.05 -57.67 12.20
N MET A 662 -17.96 -57.97 11.28
CA MET A 662 -18.06 -57.24 10.00
C MET A 662 -18.41 -55.77 10.22
N LEU A 663 -19.32 -55.46 11.15
CA LEU A 663 -19.63 -54.08 11.53
C LEU A 663 -18.41 -53.38 12.16
N GLY A 664 -17.69 -54.06 13.05
CA GLY A 664 -16.44 -53.57 13.64
C GLY A 664 -15.36 -53.32 12.59
N GLN A 665 -15.26 -54.17 11.58
CA GLN A 665 -14.35 -54.02 10.45
C GLN A 665 -14.67 -52.76 9.63
N VAL A 666 -15.96 -52.47 9.38
CA VAL A 666 -16.38 -51.23 8.71
C VAL A 666 -15.93 -50.00 9.52
N VAL A 667 -16.06 -50.04 10.84
CA VAL A 667 -15.60 -48.94 11.71
C VAL A 667 -14.08 -48.80 11.69
N VAL A 668 -13.32 -49.89 11.74
CA VAL A 668 -11.85 -49.85 11.68
C VAL A 668 -11.35 -49.36 10.33
N VAL A 669 -11.98 -49.75 9.22
CA VAL A 669 -11.70 -49.20 7.89
C VAL A 669 -12.00 -47.70 7.85
N GLY A 670 -13.10 -47.25 8.47
CA GLY A 670 -13.41 -45.83 8.63
C GLY A 670 -12.35 -45.08 9.44
N LEU A 671 -11.93 -45.62 10.58
CA LEU A 671 -10.84 -45.04 11.41
C LEU A 671 -9.50 -45.02 10.67
N PHE A 672 -9.22 -46.03 9.85
CA PHE A 672 -8.03 -46.09 8.99
C PHE A 672 -8.09 -45.01 7.89
N ALA A 673 -9.24 -44.83 7.24
CA ALA A 673 -9.43 -43.75 6.27
C ALA A 673 -9.25 -42.36 6.90
N VAL A 674 -9.80 -42.15 8.11
CA VAL A 674 -9.57 -40.93 8.89
C VAL A 674 -8.10 -40.78 9.27
N SER A 675 -7.40 -41.87 9.60
CA SER A 675 -5.95 -41.87 9.90
C SER A 675 -5.11 -41.46 8.68
N VAL A 676 -5.44 -41.95 7.48
CA VAL A 676 -4.81 -41.52 6.23
C VAL A 676 -5.07 -40.03 5.98
N LEU A 677 -6.30 -39.57 6.15
CA LEU A 677 -6.66 -38.16 5.96
C LEU A 677 -5.96 -37.24 6.98
N LEU A 678 -5.91 -37.65 8.25
CA LEU A 678 -5.14 -36.98 9.30
C LEU A 678 -3.64 -36.97 9.04
N SER A 679 -3.11 -38.02 8.41
CA SER A 679 -1.70 -38.09 8.02
C SER A 679 -1.39 -37.16 6.85
N LEU A 680 -2.30 -37.02 5.88
CA LEU A 680 -2.20 -36.03 4.80
C LEU A 680 -2.27 -34.59 5.36
N LEU A 681 -3.19 -34.34 6.31
CA LEU A 681 -3.27 -33.06 7.01
C LEU A 681 -2.03 -32.78 7.87
N GLY A 682 -1.46 -33.80 8.51
CA GLY A 682 -0.20 -33.68 9.26
C GLY A 682 0.98 -33.38 8.33
N GLY A 683 1.02 -34.00 7.16
CA GLY A 683 2.01 -33.74 6.12
C GLY A 683 1.92 -32.32 5.55
N SER A 684 0.71 -31.82 5.29
CA SER A 684 0.51 -30.43 4.84
C SER A 684 0.92 -29.42 5.92
N LYS A 685 0.63 -29.70 7.21
CA LYS A 685 1.12 -28.89 8.34
C LYS A 685 2.66 -28.82 8.38
N ALA A 686 3.33 -29.95 8.18
CA ALA A 686 4.81 -30.00 8.14
C ALA A 686 5.41 -29.25 6.94
N LEU A 687 4.71 -29.22 5.79
CA LEU A 687 5.12 -28.42 4.63
C LEU A 687 4.98 -26.92 4.87
N ILE A 688 3.91 -26.47 5.54
CA ILE A 688 3.74 -25.05 5.93
C ILE A 688 4.89 -24.63 6.86
N THR A 689 5.27 -25.47 7.82
CA THR A 689 6.41 -25.19 8.71
C THR A 689 7.75 -25.10 7.98
N LYS A 690 7.94 -25.82 6.86
CA LYS A 690 9.14 -25.68 6.02
C LYS A 690 9.13 -24.41 5.16
N GLY A 691 7.96 -23.92 4.75
CA GLY A 691 7.87 -22.61 4.07
C GLY A 691 8.34 -21.45 4.96
N CYS A 692 8.24 -21.62 6.28
CA CYS A 692 8.67 -20.65 7.28
C CYS A 692 10.20 -20.55 7.48
N THR A 693 11.02 -21.43 6.89
CA THR A 693 12.49 -21.36 7.04
C THR A 693 13.16 -20.39 6.08
N GLU A 694 12.45 -19.90 5.07
CA GLU A 694 13.00 -18.96 4.06
C GLU A 694 12.98 -17.49 4.52
N ILE A 695 12.14 -17.12 5.50
CA ILE A 695 12.01 -15.72 5.96
C ILE A 695 12.49 -15.57 7.40
N HIS A 696 13.71 -15.04 7.55
CA HIS A 696 14.39 -14.94 8.84
C HIS A 696 13.71 -13.97 9.82
N ILE A 697 13.05 -12.91 9.31
CA ILE A 697 12.30 -11.93 10.13
C ILE A 697 11.16 -12.59 10.92
N LEU A 698 10.52 -13.62 10.37
CA LEU A 698 9.37 -14.28 11.00
C LEU A 698 9.76 -15.36 12.02
N SER A 699 11.05 -15.71 12.08
CA SER A 699 11.57 -16.79 12.91
C SER A 699 12.52 -16.33 14.00
N ASP A 700 13.24 -15.22 13.81
CA ASP A 700 14.25 -14.72 14.74
C ASP A 700 13.92 -13.29 15.22
N GLU A 701 13.87 -13.14 16.55
CA GLU A 701 13.58 -11.88 17.23
C GLU A 701 14.67 -10.83 16.99
N THR A 702 15.92 -11.26 16.91
CA THR A 702 17.06 -10.35 16.68
C THR A 702 17.01 -9.76 15.28
N VAL A 703 16.79 -10.61 14.27
CA VAL A 703 16.66 -10.20 12.87
C VAL A 703 15.43 -9.32 12.67
N CYS A 704 14.31 -9.64 13.33
CA CYS A 704 13.12 -8.79 13.34
C CYS A 704 13.43 -7.41 13.93
N SER A 705 14.03 -7.35 15.12
CA SER A 705 14.36 -6.09 15.78
C SER A 705 15.36 -5.26 14.99
N GLU A 706 16.36 -5.89 14.36
CA GLU A 706 17.35 -5.22 13.53
C GLU A 706 16.70 -4.64 12.27
N SER A 707 15.85 -5.42 11.58
CA SER A 707 15.14 -4.96 10.39
C SER A 707 14.18 -3.80 10.69
N PHE A 708 13.44 -3.86 11.81
CA PHE A 708 12.59 -2.74 12.23
C PHE A 708 13.43 -1.54 12.68
N ALA A 709 14.57 -1.73 13.35
CA ALA A 709 15.46 -0.64 13.74
C ALA A 709 16.01 0.10 12.52
N THR A 710 16.35 -0.61 11.44
CA THR A 710 16.74 -0.01 10.16
C THR A 710 15.63 0.88 9.60
N VAL A 711 14.37 0.44 9.66
CA VAL A 711 13.23 1.22 9.16
C VAL A 711 12.88 2.40 10.09
N VAL A 712 13.08 2.27 11.41
CA VAL A 712 12.98 3.39 12.35
C VAL A 712 14.07 4.43 12.13
N GLY A 713 15.29 4.00 11.76
CA GLY A 713 16.38 4.90 11.39
C GLY A 713 16.01 5.79 10.20
N TRP A 714 15.29 5.23 9.22
CA TRP A 714 14.76 5.98 8.09
C TRP A 714 13.54 6.85 8.43
N LEU A 715 12.58 6.29 9.17
CA LEU A 715 11.34 6.95 9.59
C LEU A 715 11.31 7.08 11.12
N PRO A 716 11.98 8.09 11.69
CA PRO A 716 12.09 8.26 13.15
C PRO A 716 10.72 8.38 13.83
N PHE A 717 9.70 8.83 13.10
CA PHE A 717 8.30 8.89 13.55
C PHE A 717 7.69 7.52 13.89
N LEU A 718 8.29 6.41 13.45
CA LEU A 718 7.89 5.04 13.80
C LEU A 718 8.29 4.64 15.21
N ASN A 719 9.26 5.31 15.83
CA ASN A 719 9.85 4.89 17.11
C ASN A 719 8.81 4.79 18.25
N HIS A 720 7.77 5.62 18.23
CA HIS A 720 6.68 5.58 19.22
C HIS A 720 5.50 4.67 18.82
N ARG A 721 5.50 4.14 17.60
CA ARG A 721 4.36 3.44 16.99
C ARG A 721 4.59 1.95 16.81
N LEU A 722 5.82 1.46 16.97
CA LEU A 722 6.15 0.05 16.81
C LEU A 722 5.95 -0.77 18.09
N ILE A 723 5.47 -2.00 17.91
CA ILE A 723 5.34 -3.03 18.95
C ILE A 723 6.59 -3.91 18.97
N SER A 724 6.86 -4.55 20.12
CA SER A 724 7.85 -5.62 20.27
C SER A 724 7.67 -6.75 19.26
N CYS A 725 8.77 -7.29 18.73
CA CYS A 725 8.81 -8.40 17.76
C CYS A 725 8.27 -9.74 18.30
N GLU A 726 8.04 -9.87 19.60
CA GLU A 726 7.70 -11.15 20.27
C GLU A 726 6.49 -11.88 19.64
N ASN A 727 5.42 -11.15 19.29
CA ASN A 727 4.21 -11.71 18.68
C ASN A 727 4.18 -11.64 17.15
N LEU A 728 5.14 -10.93 16.54
CA LEU A 728 5.28 -10.81 15.07
C LEU A 728 5.94 -12.04 14.44
N LEU A 729 6.54 -12.91 15.27
CA LEU A 729 7.19 -14.16 14.90
C LEU A 729 6.17 -15.26 14.57
N THR A 730 5.33 -15.00 13.56
CA THR A 730 4.27 -15.90 13.09
C THR A 730 4.82 -17.30 12.81
N CYS A 731 6.01 -17.39 12.21
CA CYS A 731 6.65 -18.67 11.91
C CYS A 731 7.17 -19.41 13.15
N ARG A 732 7.65 -18.71 14.18
CA ARG A 732 8.03 -19.33 15.45
C ARG A 732 6.81 -19.90 16.18
N LEU A 733 5.70 -19.16 16.21
CA LEU A 733 4.43 -19.60 16.78
C LEU A 733 3.90 -20.83 16.03
N VAL A 734 3.82 -20.75 14.70
CA VAL A 734 3.34 -21.83 13.84
C VAL A 734 4.19 -23.09 13.96
N SER A 735 5.52 -22.95 13.88
CA SER A 735 6.45 -24.09 13.95
C SER A 735 6.36 -24.84 15.28
N GLY A 736 6.29 -24.14 16.40
CA GLY A 736 6.19 -24.75 17.72
C GLY A 736 4.92 -25.59 17.91
N TYR A 737 3.76 -25.03 17.56
CA TYR A 737 2.48 -25.72 17.77
C TYR A 737 2.18 -26.76 16.68
N LEU A 738 2.39 -26.44 15.39
CA LEU A 738 2.04 -27.33 14.29
C LEU A 738 2.95 -28.55 14.21
N ASN A 739 4.24 -28.42 14.50
CA ASN A 739 5.16 -29.57 14.45
C ASN A 739 4.82 -30.60 15.55
N ARG A 740 4.62 -30.13 16.79
CA ARG A 740 4.17 -30.97 17.90
C ARG A 740 2.82 -31.62 17.60
N SER A 741 1.88 -30.85 17.05
CA SER A 741 0.57 -31.33 16.65
C SER A 741 0.64 -32.41 15.57
N ALA A 742 1.43 -32.20 14.51
CA ALA A 742 1.59 -33.13 13.40
C ALA A 742 2.14 -34.48 13.89
N ILE A 743 3.20 -34.47 14.71
CA ILE A 743 3.78 -35.68 15.28
C ILE A 743 2.75 -36.45 16.13
N LEU A 744 2.05 -35.76 17.04
CA LEU A 744 1.03 -36.38 17.91
C LEU A 744 -0.16 -36.95 17.12
N THR A 745 -0.51 -36.31 16.00
CA THR A 745 -1.62 -36.71 15.14
C THR A 745 -1.26 -37.91 14.28
N ILE A 746 -0.09 -37.89 13.62
CA ILE A 746 0.38 -38.96 12.73
C ILE A 746 0.67 -40.23 13.55
N LEU A 747 1.52 -40.14 14.58
CA LEU A 747 1.87 -41.32 15.38
C LEU A 747 0.64 -41.85 16.12
N GLY A 748 -0.14 -40.96 16.73
CA GLY A 748 -1.32 -41.36 17.50
C GLY A 748 -2.39 -42.06 16.65
N SER A 749 -2.61 -41.60 15.41
CA SER A 749 -3.62 -42.19 14.51
C SER A 749 -3.13 -43.49 13.88
N GLY A 750 -1.83 -43.58 13.56
CA GLY A 750 -1.19 -44.83 13.12
C GLY A 750 -1.28 -45.92 14.18
N PHE A 751 -0.88 -45.64 15.43
CA PHE A 751 -0.98 -46.60 16.53
C PHE A 751 -2.44 -47.02 16.80
N ALA A 752 -3.38 -46.07 16.79
CA ALA A 752 -4.79 -46.39 16.98
C ALA A 752 -5.31 -47.36 15.91
N ALA A 753 -5.00 -47.12 14.63
CA ALA A 753 -5.41 -48.00 13.55
C ALA A 753 -4.83 -49.42 13.68
N ILE A 754 -3.53 -49.53 13.99
CA ILE A 754 -2.85 -50.83 14.17
C ILE A 754 -3.47 -51.61 15.33
N LEU A 755 -3.67 -50.97 16.49
CA LEU A 755 -4.22 -51.63 17.68
C LEU A 755 -5.70 -52.04 17.48
N SER A 756 -6.50 -51.20 16.81
CA SER A 756 -7.89 -51.54 16.48
C SER A 756 -7.99 -52.71 15.50
N PHE A 757 -7.08 -52.80 14.54
CA PHE A 757 -7.00 -53.94 13.63
C PHE A 757 -6.57 -55.23 14.35
N GLN A 758 -5.56 -55.14 15.21
CA GLN A 758 -5.09 -56.26 16.04
C GLN A 758 -6.22 -56.82 16.93
N LEU A 759 -7.01 -55.93 17.54
CA LEU A 759 -8.14 -56.32 18.39
C LEU A 759 -9.18 -57.18 17.64
N ILE A 760 -9.47 -56.83 16.37
CA ILE A 760 -10.41 -57.60 15.54
C ILE A 760 -9.85 -58.98 15.20
N ILE A 761 -8.59 -59.06 14.78
CA ILE A 761 -7.95 -60.33 14.45
C ILE A 761 -7.93 -61.26 15.66
N GLU A 762 -7.49 -60.76 16.82
CA GLU A 762 -7.41 -61.58 18.04
C GLU A 762 -8.79 -62.05 18.50
N SER A 763 -9.82 -61.20 18.35
CA SER A 763 -11.21 -61.58 18.66
C SER A 763 -11.72 -62.70 17.73
N GLY A 764 -11.40 -62.63 16.44
CA GLY A 764 -11.72 -63.67 15.47
C GLY A 764 -11.03 -65.00 15.76
N VAL A 765 -9.72 -64.97 16.01
CA VAL A 765 -8.92 -66.18 16.33
C VAL A 765 -9.42 -66.85 17.62
N LYS A 766 -9.75 -66.07 18.65
CA LYS A 766 -10.29 -66.62 19.91
C LYS A 766 -11.66 -67.26 19.71
N HIS A 767 -12.55 -66.64 18.92
CA HIS A 767 -13.86 -67.22 18.62
C HIS A 767 -13.75 -68.56 17.89
N GLU A 768 -12.94 -68.62 16.83
CA GLU A 768 -12.69 -69.86 16.09
C GLU A 768 -12.15 -70.96 17.03
N ARG A 769 -11.14 -70.64 17.85
CA ARG A 769 -10.60 -71.59 18.81
C ARG A 769 -11.66 -72.12 19.78
N ALA A 770 -12.56 -71.27 20.27
CA ALA A 770 -13.66 -71.66 21.14
C ALA A 770 -14.67 -72.57 20.42
N VAL A 771 -14.99 -72.30 19.15
CA VAL A 771 -15.87 -73.15 18.32
C VAL A 771 -15.24 -74.52 18.09
N TRP A 772 -13.93 -74.58 17.76
CA TRP A 772 -13.21 -75.84 17.59
C TRP A 772 -13.18 -76.69 18.86
N LEU A 773 -12.96 -76.08 20.03
CA LEU A 773 -13.00 -76.77 21.31
C LEU A 773 -14.38 -77.38 21.59
N ARG A 774 -15.47 -76.62 21.38
CA ARG A 774 -16.85 -77.12 21.54
C ARG A 774 -17.19 -78.27 20.59
N SER A 775 -16.72 -78.20 19.35
CA SER A 775 -16.90 -79.30 18.39
C SER A 775 -16.16 -80.57 18.82
N MET A 776 -15.02 -80.45 19.50
CA MET A 776 -14.28 -81.61 20.03
C MET A 776 -14.95 -82.20 21.26
N THR A 777 -15.48 -81.38 22.19
CA THR A 777 -16.24 -81.88 23.34
C THR A 777 -17.53 -82.57 22.94
N ASN A 778 -18.29 -82.04 21.97
CA ASN A 778 -19.50 -82.70 21.48
C ASN A 778 -19.19 -84.06 20.82
N LYS A 779 -18.14 -84.14 19.99
CA LYS A 779 -17.69 -85.42 19.42
C LYS A 779 -17.14 -86.40 20.47
N GLY A 780 -16.57 -85.88 21.57
CA GLY A 780 -16.12 -86.68 22.70
C GLY A 780 -17.28 -87.32 23.47
N ASN A 781 -18.37 -86.57 23.68
CA ASN A 781 -19.58 -87.07 24.33
C ASN A 781 -20.36 -88.04 23.42
N ASP A 782 -20.42 -87.79 22.10
CA ASP A 782 -21.07 -88.71 21.15
C ASP A 782 -20.36 -90.07 21.09
N ASN A 783 -19.03 -90.12 21.30
CA ASN A 783 -18.26 -91.37 21.34
C ASN A 783 -18.34 -92.11 22.70
N GLN A 784 -19.06 -91.57 23.68
CA GLN A 784 -19.21 -92.15 25.02
C GLN A 784 -20.63 -92.69 25.27
N GLU A 785 -21.56 -92.49 24.32
CA GLU A 785 -22.91 -93.05 24.30
C GLU A 785 -23.06 -94.28 23.36
N ASP A 786 -22.01 -94.67 22.62
CA ASP A 786 -21.86 -95.98 21.95
C ASP A 786 -20.99 -96.93 22.80
#